data_AF-A0A842UIU8-F1
#
_entry.id   AF-A0A842UIU8-F1
#
_cell.length_a   1.000
_cell.length_b   1.000
_cell.length_c   1.000
_cell.angle_alpha   90.00
_cell.angle_beta   90.00
_cell.angle_gamma   90.00
#
_symmetry.space_group_name_H-M   'P 1'
#
loop_
_entity.id
_entity.type
_entity.pdbx_description
1 polymer ?
#
loop_
_entity_poly.entity_id
_entity_poly.type
_entity_poly.pdbx_seq_one_letter_code
_entity_poly.pdbx_strand_id
1 'polypeptide(L)'
;MSLAAPTILYPMTDWVSGVEETYSSSDLVQMISGEIPVVVSEIDDETMLSVQYRYKVSYPGQAGTWSSYSESGITVGATSTAVIAVPWSLNTSGIITLVDNATLNLQFKTIKRRRIVNDVGPILGESSVSSLVVNIIDEDEIEASSQPPTGVDLKRAKDSIKIRVPANGLRISGDGNFAGCNFYLALEPGGGEDGYALANSFLITDPDSAETVTSTIEESETEDSTNDITITTTRDRTRLIQYYTLSITKTVLRRMVNDGSISDVFLADGQSIDRDRRFYLVATLVTYDQVLNEAVESPYSFEQEGQFVDFQTQYLTLPSRSRTDVLFSISQDIFQNNELVSVIPGSVLRDISDPVATEFERFYVIQDFLFACLSVDTLLQFDDANGDGISDSLEENVRKRKLADALTISSFTPLQNFIDQQFNKMGSNYDLTRKGSQKARGTVTFYMTQRPTEDIIVSDGTTVSTEADVDAGTQATEFLVQGSKILDADNPDPFYNPDTKRYEITANIEARFGGTAGNVPAGTITIVTGLNPLLRVENNSPTLYGSNTETNARFATRIKMARASYDSGTETGYASTSNGVPGVLEARVEKEDDPLMMRDYDEESKKHIGGKVDIYVRGESITQVVDQVAFRYEYPTDTFGNKVGEQFYVTNSSEYRIRTKNPNVGSESPIVIVHSVRNVTRNSNYSLDGLRIIGDGDTILLDANLTNQNIGMAALDVIMVDYRYRSSNELILSEQPVIEVVSVTDTNDATIDSSKYELTKSEDILQNGESTIAKDSVKFYFNDSDNINELVSVENEEKDMLINVPAKLNLKGVDIDTIVVKPDNTGTGSAYRLNVDYTVTPGSVTTYTYISLKDNGMIRNGDRVYVDYEASENFNVTYTVNNLLSQVQDAIDSMKHACADTIVKNAVGNYADFAFKVVAKTGTDKTLLKSRVQTALANLVGHLKMGDTLTQGAVINAIVGVKGAKEIQMPITRMMKRNSSYIVLDDIGETTFEIYQKTSRSGVTSYRSVNSVLTYKTSDGGGDSNLYRAVYENNIPLTLVDNASLVSSASGSAYIQSDGRIIVSTTDGLPPQSKSYKATYYTFYPADENVVQDIETAQIEYLRVDSLSLKGIEIVDETIVKRGL
;
A
#
# COMPACT_ATOMS: atom_id res chain seq x y z
N MET A 1 41.27 13.73 -43.47
CA MET A 1 39.88 14.11 -43.16
C MET A 1 39.43 13.15 -42.07
N SER A 2 39.02 13.64 -40.90
CA SER A 2 38.59 12.78 -39.79
C SER A 2 37.07 12.67 -39.80
N LEU A 3 36.55 11.47 -40.02
CA LEU A 3 35.14 11.14 -39.83
C LEU A 3 34.97 10.57 -38.42
N ALA A 4 34.13 11.20 -37.61
CA ALA A 4 33.67 10.64 -36.34
C ALA A 4 32.39 9.82 -36.59
N ALA A 5 32.33 8.62 -36.02
CA ALA A 5 31.17 7.73 -36.07
C ALA A 5 30.61 7.51 -34.64
N PRO A 6 29.29 7.25 -34.48
CA PRO A 6 28.62 7.27 -33.18
C PRO A 6 28.79 6.01 -32.32
N THR A 7 28.52 6.17 -31.02
CA THR A 7 28.52 5.13 -29.98
C THR A 7 27.19 4.35 -29.94
N ILE A 8 27.22 3.01 -29.86
CA ILE A 8 26.07 2.16 -29.49
C ILE A 8 26.50 1.00 -28.56
N LEU A 9 25.56 0.52 -27.73
CA LEU A 9 25.69 -0.46 -26.65
C LEU A 9 24.97 -1.79 -26.99
N TYR A 10 25.25 -2.86 -26.25
CA TYR A 10 24.57 -4.18 -26.35
C TYR A 10 23.72 -4.49 -25.11
N PRO A 11 22.54 -5.14 -25.24
CA PRO A 11 21.97 -6.03 -24.25
C PRO A 11 22.34 -7.50 -24.53
N MET A 12 22.28 -8.35 -23.50
CA MET A 12 22.70 -9.77 -23.56
C MET A 12 21.48 -10.69 -23.40
N THR A 13 21.46 -11.82 -24.12
CA THR A 13 20.56 -12.97 -23.86
C THR A 13 21.37 -14.17 -23.36
N ASP A 14 20.73 -15.02 -22.57
CA ASP A 14 21.39 -16.04 -21.75
C ASP A 14 21.99 -17.22 -22.52
N TRP A 15 23.12 -17.75 -22.02
CA TRP A 15 23.82 -18.92 -22.56
C TRP A 15 23.85 -20.03 -21.50
N VAL A 16 23.22 -21.17 -21.80
CA VAL A 16 23.16 -22.34 -20.91
C VAL A 16 24.28 -23.34 -21.25
N SER A 17 24.93 -23.92 -20.24
CA SER A 17 26.10 -24.78 -20.43
C SER A 17 25.74 -26.25 -20.75
N GLY A 18 26.23 -26.73 -21.89
CA GLY A 18 26.26 -28.14 -22.30
C GLY A 18 27.68 -28.55 -22.70
N VAL A 19 28.02 -29.84 -22.56
CA VAL A 19 29.40 -30.33 -22.68
C VAL A 19 29.79 -30.58 -24.14
N GLU A 20 30.92 -29.99 -24.57
CA GLU A 20 31.59 -30.17 -25.88
C GLU A 20 30.81 -29.79 -27.16
N GLU A 21 30.67 -28.49 -27.44
CA GLU A 21 30.39 -28.02 -28.81
C GLU A 21 31.28 -26.84 -29.25
N THR A 22 31.50 -26.74 -30.57
CA THR A 22 32.33 -25.69 -31.19
C THR A 22 31.43 -24.58 -31.71
N TYR A 23 31.45 -23.42 -31.06
CA TYR A 23 30.66 -22.26 -31.51
C TYR A 23 31.34 -21.53 -32.68
N SER A 24 30.66 -21.47 -33.83
CA SER A 24 31.00 -20.60 -34.95
C SER A 24 29.80 -19.75 -35.34
N SER A 25 29.90 -18.43 -35.14
CA SER A 25 29.06 -17.47 -35.85
C SER A 25 29.73 -17.13 -37.19
N SER A 26 28.99 -17.26 -38.29
CA SER A 26 29.40 -16.86 -39.63
C SER A 26 29.26 -15.36 -39.88
N ASP A 27 28.37 -14.69 -39.15
CA ASP A 27 27.90 -13.34 -39.44
C ASP A 27 28.36 -12.33 -38.38
N LEU A 28 29.63 -12.48 -37.96
CA LEU A 28 30.26 -11.62 -36.97
C LEU A 28 31.38 -10.76 -37.59
N VAL A 29 31.00 -9.66 -38.26
CA VAL A 29 31.95 -8.61 -38.65
C VAL A 29 32.25 -7.73 -37.44
N GLN A 30 33.20 -8.16 -36.64
CA GLN A 30 33.70 -7.41 -35.49
C GLN A 30 34.77 -6.40 -35.96
N MET A 31 34.51 -5.09 -35.83
CA MET A 31 35.52 -4.06 -36.12
C MET A 31 36.30 -3.67 -34.86
N ILE A 32 37.62 -3.68 -34.99
CA ILE A 32 38.59 -3.20 -34.00
C ILE A 32 38.64 -1.66 -34.07
N SER A 33 38.65 -0.98 -32.94
CA SER A 33 38.77 0.48 -32.94
C SER A 33 40.20 0.92 -33.30
N GLY A 34 40.28 1.82 -34.28
CA GLY A 34 41.53 2.40 -34.75
C GLY A 34 41.27 3.32 -35.94
N GLU A 35 41.83 4.53 -35.89
CA GLU A 35 41.92 5.38 -37.06
C GLU A 35 42.65 4.68 -38.20
N ILE A 36 42.68 5.32 -39.37
CA ILE A 36 43.48 4.86 -40.47
C ILE A 36 43.82 6.12 -41.33
N PRO A 37 45.11 6.50 -41.51
CA PRO A 37 45.56 7.43 -42.56
C PRO A 37 46.91 7.04 -43.23
N VAL A 38 46.89 6.44 -44.43
CA VAL A 38 48.09 6.10 -45.24
C VAL A 38 48.61 7.35 -45.94
N VAL A 39 49.92 7.34 -46.17
CA VAL A 39 50.66 8.16 -47.13
C VAL A 39 49.86 8.36 -48.43
N VAL A 40 49.35 9.59 -48.63
CA VAL A 40 48.33 9.95 -49.63
C VAL A 40 48.81 9.84 -51.10
N SER A 41 50.08 9.56 -51.37
CA SER A 41 50.68 9.69 -52.72
C SER A 41 50.29 8.64 -53.77
N GLU A 42 49.42 7.68 -53.44
CA GLU A 42 48.82 6.72 -54.40
C GLU A 42 47.32 6.57 -54.09
N ILE A 43 46.73 7.56 -53.40
CA ILE A 43 45.29 7.75 -53.15
C ILE A 43 44.70 8.45 -54.36
N ASP A 44 43.52 8.00 -54.75
CA ASP A 44 42.81 8.49 -55.92
C ASP A 44 41.29 8.18 -55.67
N ASP A 45 40.32 8.80 -56.38
CA ASP A 45 38.91 9.02 -55.91
C ASP A 45 37.88 7.84 -55.98
N GLU A 46 38.30 6.57 -56.01
CA GLU A 46 37.48 5.34 -56.18
C GLU A 46 38.14 4.03 -55.68
N THR A 47 38.54 3.87 -54.41
CA THR A 47 38.90 2.52 -53.93
C THR A 47 38.43 2.25 -52.53
N MET A 48 37.72 1.14 -52.42
CA MET A 48 37.58 0.36 -51.21
C MET A 48 38.88 -0.38 -50.91
N LEU A 49 39.42 -0.15 -49.72
CA LEU A 49 40.42 -1.02 -49.13
C LEU A 49 39.69 -2.18 -48.42
N SER A 50 40.08 -3.43 -48.68
CA SER A 50 39.57 -4.61 -47.95
C SER A 50 40.74 -5.36 -47.32
N VAL A 51 40.63 -5.68 -46.02
CA VAL A 51 41.60 -6.46 -45.27
C VAL A 51 40.84 -7.49 -44.44
N GLN A 52 41.19 -8.76 -44.60
CA GLN A 52 40.51 -9.87 -43.94
C GLN A 52 41.37 -10.39 -42.78
N TYR A 53 40.77 -10.48 -41.59
CA TYR A 53 41.39 -11.08 -40.41
C TYR A 53 40.69 -12.40 -40.06
N ARG A 54 41.43 -13.34 -39.45
CA ARG A 54 40.88 -14.58 -38.93
C ARG A 54 41.42 -14.81 -37.52
N TYR A 55 40.51 -15.00 -36.57
CA TYR A 55 40.81 -15.25 -35.16
C TYR A 55 40.34 -16.66 -34.77
N LYS A 56 41.08 -17.34 -33.88
CA LYS A 56 40.72 -18.66 -33.36
C LYS A 56 40.94 -18.72 -31.85
N VAL A 57 39.87 -18.91 -31.10
CA VAL A 57 39.90 -19.35 -29.69
C VAL A 57 39.81 -20.87 -29.69
N SER A 58 40.68 -21.55 -28.93
CA SER A 58 40.63 -23.03 -28.84
C SER A 58 40.08 -23.53 -27.50
N TYR A 59 40.14 -22.73 -26.42
CA TYR A 59 39.56 -23.02 -25.11
C TYR A 59 39.21 -21.73 -24.36
N PRO A 60 38.24 -21.74 -23.42
CA PRO A 60 37.98 -20.61 -22.53
C PRO A 60 39.23 -20.25 -21.70
N GLY A 61 39.59 -18.96 -21.65
CA GLY A 61 40.66 -18.47 -20.78
C GLY A 61 42.09 -18.44 -21.36
N GLN A 62 42.28 -18.69 -22.66
CA GLN A 62 43.58 -18.46 -23.35
C GLN A 62 43.47 -17.49 -24.53
N ALA A 63 44.55 -16.73 -24.76
CA ALA A 63 44.64 -15.77 -25.87
C ALA A 63 44.77 -16.49 -27.23
N GLY A 64 43.93 -16.12 -28.19
CA GLY A 64 43.97 -16.67 -29.55
C GLY A 64 45.07 -16.05 -30.42
N THR A 65 45.46 -16.75 -31.49
CA THR A 65 46.46 -16.31 -32.47
C THR A 65 45.83 -15.68 -33.71
N TRP A 66 46.57 -14.78 -34.36
CA TRP A 66 46.16 -14.04 -35.56
C TRP A 66 47.12 -14.30 -36.73
N SER A 67 46.61 -14.23 -37.96
CA SER A 67 47.41 -14.25 -39.19
C SER A 67 46.76 -13.38 -40.26
N SER A 68 47.55 -12.56 -40.96
CA SER A 68 47.14 -11.77 -42.12
C SER A 68 47.60 -12.42 -43.43
N TYR A 69 46.87 -12.18 -44.51
CA TYR A 69 47.24 -12.58 -45.87
C TYR A 69 47.24 -11.36 -46.80
N SER A 70 48.12 -11.34 -47.80
CA SER A 70 48.13 -10.33 -48.86
C SER A 70 48.32 -11.02 -50.21
N GLU A 71 47.50 -10.67 -51.20
CA GLU A 71 47.76 -11.07 -52.58
C GLU A 71 48.85 -10.22 -53.23
N SER A 72 49.36 -10.73 -54.36
CA SER A 72 50.61 -10.29 -54.99
C SER A 72 50.65 -8.80 -55.34
N GLY A 73 51.50 -8.05 -54.65
CA GLY A 73 51.82 -6.66 -55.00
C GLY A 73 52.06 -5.74 -53.79
N ILE A 74 51.61 -6.13 -52.60
CA ILE A 74 51.69 -5.32 -51.37
C ILE A 74 52.51 -6.07 -50.33
N THR A 75 53.54 -5.42 -49.77
CA THR A 75 54.32 -5.95 -48.63
C THR A 75 53.93 -5.18 -47.37
N VAL A 76 53.38 -5.87 -46.37
CA VAL A 76 53.00 -5.26 -45.08
C VAL A 76 54.11 -5.49 -44.06
N GLY A 77 54.64 -4.41 -43.48
CA GLY A 77 55.68 -4.47 -42.46
C GLY A 77 55.15 -4.93 -41.11
N ALA A 78 55.84 -5.88 -40.47
CA ALA A 78 55.44 -6.41 -39.17
C ALA A 78 55.88 -5.50 -38.01
N THR A 79 55.01 -5.35 -37.00
CA THR A 79 55.40 -4.94 -35.63
C THR A 79 54.70 -5.82 -34.61
N SER A 80 55.47 -6.31 -33.65
CA SER A 80 55.02 -7.26 -32.62
C SER A 80 54.88 -6.58 -31.26
N THR A 81 53.68 -6.60 -30.68
CA THR A 81 53.42 -6.24 -29.28
C THR A 81 52.43 -7.21 -28.67
N ALA A 82 52.73 -7.69 -27.45
CA ALA A 82 51.97 -8.76 -26.80
C ALA A 82 50.66 -8.27 -26.16
N VAL A 83 49.65 -9.12 -26.17
CA VAL A 83 48.36 -8.90 -25.49
C VAL A 83 48.26 -9.86 -24.30
N ILE A 84 48.00 -9.31 -23.11
CA ILE A 84 47.55 -10.08 -21.94
C ILE A 84 46.06 -9.79 -21.78
N ALA A 85 45.24 -10.83 -21.69
CA ALA A 85 43.80 -10.68 -21.48
C ALA A 85 43.52 -10.26 -20.02
N VAL A 86 42.71 -9.22 -19.83
CA VAL A 86 42.17 -8.82 -18.53
C VAL A 86 40.64 -8.96 -18.61
N PRO A 87 40.02 -9.82 -17.78
CA PRO A 87 38.56 -9.88 -17.70
C PRO A 87 38.02 -8.63 -17.00
N TRP A 88 36.93 -8.07 -17.50
CA TRP A 88 36.23 -6.93 -16.91
C TRP A 88 34.73 -7.20 -16.83
N SER A 89 34.10 -6.67 -15.78
CA SER A 89 32.67 -6.78 -15.50
C SER A 89 32.09 -5.39 -15.24
N LEU A 90 30.92 -5.11 -15.80
CA LEU A 90 30.18 -3.88 -15.53
C LEU A 90 29.59 -3.90 -14.11
N ASN A 91 29.52 -2.73 -13.48
CA ASN A 91 28.59 -2.46 -12.38
C ASN A 91 27.53 -1.43 -12.83
N THR A 92 26.44 -1.35 -12.07
CA THR A 92 25.11 -0.88 -12.49
C THR A 92 24.93 0.64 -12.63
N SER A 93 25.98 1.42 -12.93
CA SER A 93 25.89 2.89 -12.99
C SER A 93 26.56 3.58 -14.19
N GLY A 94 27.11 2.84 -15.15
CA GLY A 94 27.35 3.33 -16.51
C GLY A 94 28.33 4.50 -16.73
N ILE A 95 29.08 4.95 -15.70
CA ILE A 95 30.08 6.02 -15.84
C ILE A 95 31.49 5.42 -15.80
N ILE A 96 32.25 5.64 -16.88
CA ILE A 96 33.68 5.28 -16.97
C ILE A 96 34.52 6.54 -16.79
N THR A 97 35.45 6.52 -15.84
CA THR A 97 36.52 7.55 -15.73
C THR A 97 37.74 7.08 -16.51
N LEU A 98 38.16 7.85 -17.53
CA LEU A 98 39.43 7.63 -18.24
C LEU A 98 40.60 8.28 -17.49
N VAL A 99 41.77 7.66 -17.57
CA VAL A 99 43.04 8.22 -17.06
C VAL A 99 43.90 8.64 -18.25
N ASP A 100 44.56 9.79 -18.13
CA ASP A 100 45.33 10.41 -19.22
C ASP A 100 46.51 9.57 -19.77
N ASN A 101 46.85 9.85 -21.03
CA ASN A 101 48.06 9.43 -21.77
C ASN A 101 48.11 7.98 -22.30
N ALA A 102 47.20 7.63 -23.22
CA ALA A 102 47.44 6.58 -24.22
C ALA A 102 47.14 7.10 -25.64
N THR A 103 48.08 6.91 -26.58
CA THR A 103 47.97 7.40 -27.98
C THR A 103 47.88 6.22 -28.95
N LEU A 104 46.97 6.29 -29.92
CA LEU A 104 46.71 5.27 -30.94
C LEU A 104 47.15 5.81 -32.33
N ASN A 105 47.83 5.02 -33.18
CA ASN A 105 48.36 5.43 -34.51
C ASN A 105 48.28 4.29 -35.56
N LEU A 106 47.83 4.54 -36.81
CA LEU A 106 47.50 3.51 -37.86
C LEU A 106 47.60 4.02 -39.35
N GLN A 107 46.79 3.52 -40.35
CA GLN A 107 46.90 3.78 -41.84
C GLN A 107 45.69 3.40 -42.82
N PHE A 108 44.99 4.34 -43.55
CA PHE A 108 43.96 4.21 -44.67
C PHE A 108 44.48 4.56 -46.10
N LYS A 109 44.12 3.85 -47.19
CA LYS A 109 44.37 4.30 -48.60
C LYS A 109 43.16 4.12 -49.56
N THR A 110 43.28 4.58 -50.82
CA THR A 110 42.26 4.79 -51.90
C THR A 110 42.97 4.68 -53.32
N ILE A 111 42.29 4.68 -54.51
CA ILE A 111 42.79 4.65 -55.95
C ILE A 111 41.61 5.04 -56.95
N LYS A 112 41.70 5.25 -58.31
CA LYS A 112 40.82 6.25 -59.07
C LYS A 112 39.78 5.79 -60.12
N ARG A 113 38.79 6.69 -60.35
CA ARG A 113 38.09 6.84 -61.66
C ARG A 113 38.92 7.55 -62.71
N ARG A 114 38.94 6.98 -63.91
CA ARG A 114 39.42 7.65 -65.13
C ARG A 114 38.24 8.10 -66.00
N ARG A 115 38.29 9.32 -66.52
CA ARG A 115 37.23 10.03 -67.28
C ARG A 115 37.53 10.02 -68.79
N ILE A 116 36.49 10.26 -69.63
CA ILE A 116 36.44 10.84 -71.02
C ILE A 116 35.66 9.92 -72.00
N VAL A 117 34.70 10.35 -72.86
CA VAL A 117 33.86 11.57 -72.98
C VAL A 117 32.73 11.35 -74.03
N ASN A 118 31.59 12.03 -73.86
CA ASN A 118 30.46 12.27 -74.81
C ASN A 118 29.42 11.17 -75.18
N ASP A 119 28.20 11.45 -74.68
CA ASP A 119 26.86 11.37 -75.30
C ASP A 119 26.12 10.04 -75.63
N VAL A 120 24.89 10.00 -75.09
CA VAL A 120 23.73 9.13 -75.35
C VAL A 120 23.96 7.62 -75.25
N GLY A 121 23.57 7.06 -74.10
CA GLY A 121 23.77 5.64 -73.76
C GLY A 121 22.85 4.66 -74.49
N PRO A 122 23.31 3.41 -74.64
CA PRO A 122 22.55 2.28 -74.10
C PRO A 122 23.41 1.11 -73.56
N ILE A 123 22.76 0.22 -72.79
CA ILE A 123 22.91 -1.26 -72.73
C ILE A 123 24.31 -1.90 -72.46
N LEU A 124 24.42 -2.47 -71.25
CA LEU A 124 24.92 -3.80 -70.81
C LEU A 124 26.25 -4.42 -71.33
N GLY A 125 26.97 -5.04 -70.36
CA GLY A 125 27.93 -6.15 -70.56
C GLY A 125 29.42 -5.75 -70.50
N GLU A 126 30.34 -6.50 -69.88
CA GLU A 126 30.26 -7.68 -69.01
C GLU A 126 31.44 -7.67 -68.03
N SER A 127 31.28 -8.24 -66.83
CA SER A 127 32.38 -8.73 -65.98
C SER A 127 31.90 -9.98 -65.25
N SER A 128 32.81 -10.95 -65.09
CA SER A 128 32.58 -12.32 -64.62
C SER A 128 31.42 -12.49 -63.63
N VAL A 129 30.35 -13.09 -64.16
CA VAL A 129 29.06 -13.34 -63.51
C VAL A 129 29.22 -14.08 -62.18
N SER A 130 28.95 -13.40 -61.06
CA SER A 130 28.38 -14.07 -59.89
C SER A 130 27.00 -14.55 -60.30
N SER A 131 26.81 -15.86 -60.43
CA SER A 131 25.54 -16.44 -60.87
C SER A 131 24.47 -16.24 -59.81
N LEU A 132 23.71 -15.15 -59.94
CA LEU A 132 22.40 -15.02 -59.29
C LEU A 132 21.49 -16.08 -59.90
N VAL A 133 21.32 -17.19 -59.19
CA VAL A 133 20.29 -18.18 -59.50
C VAL A 133 18.97 -17.58 -59.04
N VAL A 134 18.31 -16.83 -59.93
CA VAL A 134 16.89 -16.52 -59.75
C VAL A 134 16.12 -17.76 -60.18
N ASN A 135 15.64 -18.53 -59.21
CA ASN A 135 14.55 -19.46 -59.49
C ASN A 135 13.30 -18.61 -59.74
N ILE A 136 12.97 -18.42 -61.02
CA ILE A 136 11.65 -17.91 -61.40
C ILE A 136 10.72 -19.11 -61.27
N ILE A 137 10.07 -19.20 -60.12
CA ILE A 137 8.97 -20.12 -59.83
C ILE A 137 7.76 -19.56 -60.58
N ASP A 138 7.09 -20.37 -61.40
CA ASP A 138 5.85 -19.93 -62.06
C ASP A 138 4.77 -19.72 -60.98
N GLU A 139 3.83 -18.79 -61.17
CA GLU A 139 2.74 -18.51 -60.21
C GLU A 139 1.90 -19.79 -59.91
N ASP A 140 1.88 -20.71 -60.89
CA ASP A 140 1.26 -22.04 -60.83
C ASP A 140 1.98 -23.03 -59.88
N GLU A 141 3.23 -22.77 -59.49
CA GLU A 141 4.04 -23.60 -58.58
C GLU A 141 4.03 -23.10 -57.11
N ILE A 142 3.41 -21.93 -56.84
CA ILE A 142 3.18 -21.41 -55.48
C ILE A 142 1.82 -21.91 -54.98
N GLU A 143 1.80 -23.00 -54.21
CA GLU A 143 0.54 -23.55 -53.69
C GLU A 143 -0.01 -22.73 -52.51
N ALA A 144 0.83 -22.02 -51.76
CA ALA A 144 0.41 -21.11 -50.68
C ALA A 144 0.10 -19.69 -51.21
N SER A 145 -1.18 -19.42 -51.52
CA SER A 145 -1.67 -18.07 -51.84
C SER A 145 -2.50 -17.49 -50.70
N SER A 146 -2.15 -16.28 -50.23
CA SER A 146 -2.87 -15.60 -49.15
C SER A 146 -3.65 -14.38 -49.66
N GLN A 147 -4.91 -14.26 -49.22
CA GLN A 147 -5.73 -13.08 -49.52
C GLN A 147 -5.36 -11.93 -48.57
N PRO A 148 -5.45 -10.66 -49.00
CA PRO A 148 -5.14 -9.52 -48.15
C PRO A 148 -6.00 -9.52 -46.87
N PRO A 149 -5.44 -9.15 -45.70
CA PRO A 149 -6.19 -9.08 -44.45
C PRO A 149 -7.44 -8.20 -44.54
N THR A 150 -8.57 -8.72 -44.07
CA THR A 150 -9.86 -8.01 -44.07
C THR A 150 -10.26 -7.57 -42.65
N GLY A 151 -11.08 -6.52 -42.55
CA GLY A 151 -11.55 -6.01 -41.25
C GLY A 151 -10.51 -5.24 -40.43
N VAL A 152 -9.43 -4.77 -41.06
CA VAL A 152 -8.37 -3.98 -40.42
C VAL A 152 -8.92 -2.64 -39.92
N ASP A 153 -8.59 -2.24 -38.68
CA ASP A 153 -8.98 -0.94 -38.10
C ASP A 153 -7.85 -0.25 -37.30
N LEU A 154 -8.12 0.99 -36.86
CA LEU A 154 -7.20 1.80 -36.06
C LEU A 154 -7.83 2.25 -34.73
N LYS A 155 -7.10 2.08 -33.63
CA LYS A 155 -7.30 2.82 -32.37
C LYS A 155 -6.29 3.97 -32.29
N ARG A 156 -6.75 5.15 -31.87
CA ARG A 156 -5.92 6.37 -31.76
C ARG A 156 -5.88 6.85 -30.32
N ALA A 157 -4.70 7.23 -29.84
CA ALA A 157 -4.45 7.77 -28.51
C ALA A 157 -3.56 9.03 -28.59
N LYS A 158 -3.20 9.58 -27.42
CA LYS A 158 -2.38 10.81 -27.32
C LYS A 158 -0.95 10.64 -27.83
N ASP A 159 -0.37 9.48 -27.60
CA ASP A 159 1.04 9.18 -27.90
C ASP A 159 1.23 7.85 -28.66
N SER A 160 0.14 7.23 -29.15
CA SER A 160 0.18 6.04 -30.02
C SER A 160 -0.97 5.96 -31.03
N ILE A 161 -0.72 5.30 -32.16
CA ILE A 161 -1.73 4.81 -33.12
C ILE A 161 -1.58 3.28 -33.17
N LYS A 162 -2.60 2.53 -32.77
CA LYS A 162 -2.59 1.06 -32.80
C LYS A 162 -3.41 0.56 -34.00
N ILE A 163 -2.78 -0.14 -34.93
CA ILE A 163 -3.44 -0.86 -36.03
C ILE A 163 -3.79 -2.28 -35.57
N ARG A 164 -4.97 -2.78 -35.97
CA ARG A 164 -5.49 -4.08 -35.53
C ARG A 164 -6.05 -4.87 -36.71
N VAL A 165 -5.66 -6.13 -36.82
CA VAL A 165 -6.15 -7.10 -37.81
C VAL A 165 -6.89 -8.21 -37.06
N PRO A 166 -8.20 -8.41 -37.27
CA PRO A 166 -8.94 -9.44 -36.56
C PRO A 166 -8.59 -10.83 -37.11
N ALA A 167 -8.44 -11.82 -36.23
CA ALA A 167 -8.06 -13.19 -36.61
C ALA A 167 -9.08 -13.86 -37.56
N ASN A 168 -10.36 -13.46 -37.51
CA ASN A 168 -11.40 -13.93 -38.43
C ASN A 168 -11.38 -13.23 -39.81
N GLY A 169 -10.56 -12.18 -39.98
CA GLY A 169 -10.35 -11.45 -41.22
C GLY A 169 -9.17 -11.99 -42.06
N LEU A 170 -8.42 -12.95 -41.52
CA LEU A 170 -7.35 -13.66 -42.20
C LEU A 170 -7.93 -14.77 -43.09
N ARG A 171 -7.44 -14.87 -44.32
CA ARG A 171 -7.87 -15.87 -45.30
C ARG A 171 -6.67 -16.45 -46.04
N ILE A 172 -6.40 -17.72 -45.77
CA ILE A 172 -5.35 -18.51 -46.43
C ILE A 172 -6.02 -19.41 -47.47
N SER A 173 -5.40 -19.54 -48.64
CA SER A 173 -5.79 -20.46 -49.72
C SER A 173 -4.65 -21.44 -49.98
N GLY A 174 -5.01 -22.69 -50.31
CA GLY A 174 -4.04 -23.79 -50.43
C GLY A 174 -3.62 -24.37 -49.08
N ASP A 175 -2.54 -25.15 -49.09
CA ASP A 175 -2.03 -25.91 -47.92
C ASP A 175 -0.99 -25.13 -47.08
N GLY A 176 -0.95 -23.79 -47.24
CA GLY A 176 -0.06 -22.90 -46.49
C GLY A 176 -0.44 -22.75 -45.01
N ASN A 177 0.56 -22.66 -44.13
CA ASN A 177 0.35 -22.39 -42.70
C ASN A 177 0.42 -20.88 -42.41
N PHE A 178 -0.40 -20.40 -41.47
CA PHE A 178 -0.25 -19.04 -40.90
C PHE A 178 1.11 -18.91 -40.21
N ALA A 179 1.90 -17.90 -40.58
CA ALA A 179 3.16 -17.58 -39.91
C ALA A 179 3.07 -16.29 -39.08
N GLY A 180 2.28 -15.30 -39.49
CA GLY A 180 2.08 -14.06 -38.74
C GLY A 180 1.55 -12.91 -39.59
N CYS A 181 1.55 -11.70 -39.02
CA CYS A 181 1.19 -10.45 -39.70
C CYS A 181 2.36 -9.46 -39.73
N ASN A 182 2.59 -8.85 -40.89
CA ASN A 182 3.48 -7.69 -41.06
C ASN A 182 2.65 -6.41 -41.23
N PHE A 183 3.16 -5.29 -40.73
CA PHE A 183 2.47 -4.01 -40.70
C PHE A 183 3.37 -2.94 -41.29
N TYR A 184 2.82 -2.13 -42.20
CA TYR A 184 3.57 -1.11 -42.90
C TYR A 184 2.94 0.27 -42.71
N LEU A 185 3.76 1.31 -42.86
CA LEU A 185 3.41 2.71 -42.67
C LEU A 185 3.99 3.57 -43.78
N ALA A 186 3.20 4.53 -44.27
CA ALA A 186 3.61 5.58 -45.20
C ALA A 186 3.18 6.96 -44.69
N LEU A 187 3.82 8.01 -45.22
CA LEU A 187 3.50 9.41 -44.91
C LEU A 187 2.61 10.09 -45.97
N GLU A 188 2.34 9.38 -47.06
CA GLU A 188 1.50 9.82 -48.19
C GLU A 188 0.53 8.68 -48.59
N PRO A 189 -0.69 9.01 -49.05
CA PRO A 189 -1.69 8.01 -49.40
C PRO A 189 -1.24 7.18 -50.60
N GLY A 190 -1.46 5.86 -50.54
CA GLY A 190 -1.02 4.91 -51.55
C GLY A 190 0.48 4.57 -51.49
N GLY A 191 1.20 5.02 -50.46
CA GLY A 191 2.63 4.78 -50.27
C GLY A 191 3.57 5.88 -50.81
N GLY A 192 3.08 6.85 -51.58
CA GLY A 192 3.94 7.90 -52.18
C GLY A 192 4.97 7.34 -53.18
N GLU A 193 6.08 8.07 -53.38
CA GLU A 193 7.19 7.61 -54.26
C GLU A 193 8.06 6.52 -53.62
N ASP A 194 8.16 6.50 -52.28
CA ASP A 194 9.02 5.57 -51.52
C ASP A 194 8.33 4.23 -51.17
N GLY A 195 7.01 4.16 -51.25
CA GLY A 195 6.21 3.00 -50.85
C GLY A 195 5.89 2.93 -49.35
N TYR A 196 5.32 1.81 -48.91
CA TYR A 196 5.07 1.58 -47.48
C TYR A 196 6.29 0.95 -46.79
N ALA A 197 6.72 1.52 -45.67
CA ALA A 197 7.85 1.04 -44.89
C ALA A 197 7.41 0.08 -43.78
N LEU A 198 8.15 -1.02 -43.58
CA LEU A 198 7.84 -2.03 -42.55
C LEU A 198 8.00 -1.44 -41.14
N ALA A 199 6.95 -1.51 -40.34
CA ALA A 199 6.84 -0.85 -39.04
C ALA A 199 7.14 -1.77 -37.84
N ASN A 200 6.86 -3.07 -37.94
CA ASN A 200 7.24 -4.07 -36.92
C ASN A 200 8.70 -4.54 -37.11
N SER A 201 9.42 -4.74 -36.00
CA SER A 201 10.82 -5.25 -36.02
C SER A 201 10.92 -6.76 -36.20
N PHE A 202 9.86 -7.47 -35.80
CA PHE A 202 9.72 -8.93 -35.84
C PHE A 202 8.30 -9.24 -36.32
N LEU A 203 8.11 -10.37 -36.99
CA LEU A 203 6.81 -10.85 -37.45
C LEU A 203 5.85 -11.00 -36.26
N ILE A 204 4.61 -10.50 -36.36
CA ILE A 204 3.63 -10.60 -35.26
C ILE A 204 2.92 -11.94 -35.36
N THR A 205 3.36 -12.90 -34.54
CA THR A 205 2.91 -14.30 -34.50
C THR A 205 1.68 -14.55 -33.65
N ASP A 206 1.49 -13.75 -32.59
CA ASP A 206 0.50 -13.99 -31.54
C ASP A 206 -0.53 -12.85 -31.45
N PRO A 207 -1.80 -13.15 -31.13
CA PRO A 207 -2.83 -12.14 -30.94
C PRO A 207 -2.64 -11.36 -29.62
N ASP A 208 -2.91 -10.05 -29.67
CA ASP A 208 -2.88 -9.14 -28.53
C ASP A 208 -4.02 -9.46 -27.56
N SER A 209 -3.70 -10.08 -26.43
CA SER A 209 -4.67 -10.53 -25.42
C SER A 209 -5.49 -9.36 -24.85
N ALA A 210 -4.91 -8.17 -24.74
CA ALA A 210 -5.57 -6.96 -24.23
C ALA A 210 -6.57 -6.34 -25.22
N GLU A 211 -6.61 -6.81 -26.47
CA GLU A 211 -7.53 -6.33 -27.52
C GLU A 211 -8.64 -7.33 -27.86
N THR A 212 -8.75 -8.42 -27.10
CA THR A 212 -9.78 -9.45 -27.32
C THR A 212 -11.18 -8.89 -27.06
N VAL A 213 -12.06 -8.90 -28.07
CA VAL A 213 -13.44 -8.41 -27.96
C VAL A 213 -14.43 -9.56 -27.86
N THR A 214 -15.27 -9.53 -26.83
CA THR A 214 -16.41 -10.44 -26.66
C THR A 214 -17.65 -9.81 -27.29
N SER A 215 -18.16 -10.39 -28.38
CA SER A 215 -19.36 -9.94 -29.07
C SER A 215 -20.50 -10.94 -28.82
N THR A 216 -21.61 -10.48 -28.25
CA THR A 216 -22.86 -11.25 -28.21
C THR A 216 -23.65 -10.95 -29.48
N ILE A 217 -24.05 -11.99 -30.20
CA ILE A 217 -24.93 -11.90 -31.37
C ILE A 217 -26.24 -12.61 -31.00
N GLU A 218 -27.37 -11.91 -31.12
CA GLU A 218 -28.70 -12.49 -31.04
C GLU A 218 -29.01 -13.18 -32.39
N GLU A 219 -29.08 -14.52 -32.40
CA GLU A 219 -29.67 -15.27 -33.52
C GLU A 219 -31.12 -15.64 -33.15
N SER A 220 -32.09 -15.11 -33.89
CA SER A 220 -33.51 -15.46 -33.77
C SER A 220 -33.87 -16.53 -34.81
N GLU A 221 -34.19 -17.73 -34.37
CA GLU A 221 -34.65 -18.82 -35.23
C GLU A 221 -36.15 -19.04 -35.04
N THR A 222 -36.90 -19.08 -36.14
CA THR A 222 -38.36 -19.27 -36.15
C THR A 222 -38.68 -20.69 -36.56
N GLU A 223 -38.81 -21.61 -35.59
CA GLU A 223 -39.45 -22.91 -35.86
C GLU A 223 -40.98 -22.74 -35.89
N ASP A 224 -41.58 -23.03 -37.04
CA ASP A 224 -43.03 -23.10 -37.19
C ASP A 224 -43.51 -24.55 -37.06
N SER A 225 -44.40 -24.82 -36.11
CA SER A 225 -45.38 -25.88 -36.30
C SER A 225 -46.67 -25.64 -35.50
N THR A 226 -47.80 -25.72 -36.22
CA THR A 226 -49.15 -26.09 -35.74
C THR A 226 -49.75 -25.39 -34.50
N ASN A 227 -50.87 -24.67 -34.72
CA ASN A 227 -51.77 -24.01 -33.73
C ASN A 227 -51.55 -22.49 -33.48
N ASP A 228 -51.12 -21.71 -34.49
CA ASP A 228 -51.15 -20.23 -34.48
C ASP A 228 -50.43 -19.55 -33.30
N ILE A 229 -49.41 -20.19 -32.72
CA ILE A 229 -48.53 -19.59 -31.70
C ILE A 229 -47.10 -19.55 -32.24
N THR A 230 -46.61 -18.34 -32.53
CA THR A 230 -45.21 -18.10 -32.90
C THR A 230 -44.35 -18.07 -31.63
N ILE A 231 -43.43 -19.03 -31.48
CA ILE A 231 -42.42 -19.02 -30.42
C ILE A 231 -41.09 -18.59 -31.04
N THR A 232 -40.74 -17.31 -30.88
CA THR A 232 -39.40 -16.83 -31.21
C THR A 232 -38.42 -17.29 -30.13
N THR A 233 -37.46 -18.14 -30.48
CA THR A 233 -36.37 -18.50 -29.57
C THR A 233 -35.16 -17.64 -29.90
N THR A 234 -34.86 -16.65 -29.05
CA THR A 234 -33.60 -15.90 -29.13
C THR A 234 -32.49 -16.74 -28.50
N ARG A 235 -31.41 -16.99 -29.26
CA ARG A 235 -30.18 -17.55 -28.72
C ARG A 235 -29.07 -16.51 -28.76
N ASP A 236 -28.52 -16.21 -27.60
CA ASP A 236 -27.33 -15.39 -27.45
C ASP A 236 -26.09 -16.24 -27.74
N ARG A 237 -25.39 -15.92 -28.83
CA ARG A 237 -24.12 -16.56 -29.15
C ARG A 237 -22.97 -15.60 -28.88
N THR A 238 -22.26 -15.86 -27.80
CA THR A 238 -21.01 -15.18 -27.47
C THR A 238 -19.89 -15.62 -28.43
N ARG A 239 -19.31 -14.68 -29.16
CA ARG A 239 -18.18 -14.88 -30.07
C ARG A 239 -16.98 -14.06 -29.60
N LEU A 240 -15.87 -14.76 -29.36
CA LEU A 240 -14.57 -14.16 -29.09
C LEU A 240 -13.93 -13.71 -30.41
N ILE A 241 -13.44 -12.48 -30.48
CA ILE A 241 -12.67 -11.95 -31.61
C ILE A 241 -11.30 -11.51 -31.08
N GLN A 242 -10.26 -12.22 -31.51
CA GLN A 242 -8.86 -11.91 -31.24
C GLN A 242 -8.29 -11.03 -32.36
N TYR A 243 -7.28 -10.21 -32.04
CA TYR A 243 -6.65 -9.28 -32.97
C TYR A 243 -5.12 -9.38 -32.93
N TYR A 244 -4.48 -9.37 -34.08
CA TYR A 244 -3.05 -9.11 -34.21
C TYR A 244 -2.86 -7.59 -34.31
N THR A 245 -1.95 -7.01 -33.53
CA THR A 245 -1.83 -5.54 -33.45
C THR A 245 -0.39 -5.05 -33.49
N LEU A 246 -0.21 -3.81 -33.95
CA LEU A 246 1.03 -3.05 -33.80
C LEU A 246 0.69 -1.64 -33.30
N SER A 247 1.42 -1.18 -32.28
CA SER A 247 1.32 0.19 -31.76
C SER A 247 2.44 1.07 -32.31
N ILE A 248 2.11 1.97 -33.23
CA ILE A 248 2.99 3.03 -33.70
C ILE A 248 3.12 4.07 -32.59
N THR A 249 4.28 4.09 -31.94
CA THR A 249 4.65 5.04 -30.89
C THR A 249 5.76 5.97 -31.38
N LYS A 250 6.09 6.99 -30.60
CA LYS A 250 7.25 7.87 -30.85
C LYS A 250 8.56 7.08 -31.05
N THR A 251 8.73 5.98 -30.31
CA THR A 251 9.91 5.10 -30.42
C THR A 251 9.96 4.39 -31.77
N VAL A 252 8.82 3.87 -32.26
CA VAL A 252 8.74 3.21 -33.58
C VAL A 252 9.02 4.21 -34.69
N LEU A 253 8.41 5.40 -34.65
CA LEU A 253 8.63 6.45 -35.65
C LEU A 253 10.09 6.94 -35.63
N ARG A 254 10.69 7.17 -34.45
CA ARG A 254 12.10 7.55 -34.34
C ARG A 254 13.04 6.47 -34.89
N ARG A 255 12.72 5.18 -34.70
CA ARG A 255 13.46 4.07 -35.32
C ARG A 255 13.37 4.16 -36.85
N MET A 256 12.16 4.24 -37.40
CA MET A 256 11.95 4.30 -38.86
C MET A 256 12.58 5.54 -39.53
N VAL A 257 12.62 6.70 -38.85
CA VAL A 257 13.34 7.89 -39.32
C VAL A 257 14.86 7.67 -39.29
N ASN A 258 15.40 7.12 -38.20
CA ASN A 258 16.84 6.83 -38.07
C ASN A 258 17.32 5.78 -39.08
N ASP A 259 16.49 4.77 -39.37
CA ASP A 259 16.72 3.72 -40.36
C ASP A 259 16.55 4.24 -41.81
N GLY A 260 16.19 5.51 -41.99
CA GLY A 260 15.93 6.12 -43.31
C GLY A 260 14.70 5.57 -44.03
N SER A 261 13.84 4.84 -43.32
CA SER A 261 12.66 4.16 -43.88
C SER A 261 11.47 5.11 -44.06
N ILE A 262 11.42 6.24 -43.35
CA ILE A 262 10.48 7.33 -43.56
C ILE A 262 11.18 8.68 -43.41
N SER A 263 10.64 9.73 -44.04
CA SER A 263 11.08 11.12 -43.82
C SER A 263 10.82 11.57 -42.38
N ASP A 264 11.58 12.57 -41.92
CA ASP A 264 11.45 13.10 -40.56
C ASP A 264 10.05 13.69 -40.29
N VAL A 265 9.46 13.28 -39.16
CA VAL A 265 8.12 13.69 -38.68
C VAL A 265 8.19 14.41 -37.33
N PHE A 266 9.40 14.65 -36.81
CA PHE A 266 9.61 15.42 -35.59
C PHE A 266 9.70 16.92 -35.89
N LEU A 267 9.22 17.73 -34.96
CA LEU A 267 9.38 19.18 -34.97
C LEU A 267 10.85 19.55 -34.73
N ALA A 268 11.18 20.84 -34.88
CA ALA A 268 12.54 21.36 -34.74
C ALA A 268 13.21 21.15 -33.36
N ASP A 269 12.50 20.59 -32.37
CA ASP A 269 13.04 20.16 -31.08
C ASP A 269 13.58 18.70 -31.08
N GLY A 270 13.35 17.93 -32.14
CA GLY A 270 13.75 16.52 -32.28
C GLY A 270 13.03 15.55 -31.32
N GLN A 271 12.00 16.00 -30.61
CA GLN A 271 11.33 15.27 -29.51
C GLN A 271 9.81 15.23 -29.68
N SER A 272 9.22 16.32 -30.14
CA SER A 272 7.79 16.44 -30.42
C SER A 272 7.51 15.98 -31.85
N ILE A 273 6.45 15.20 -32.05
CA ILE A 273 5.97 14.86 -33.40
C ILE A 273 5.07 15.99 -33.89
N ASP A 274 5.11 16.28 -35.19
CA ASP A 274 4.08 17.11 -35.84
C ASP A 274 2.71 16.39 -35.73
N ARG A 275 1.83 16.89 -34.85
CA ARG A 275 0.56 16.25 -34.52
C ARG A 275 -0.52 16.41 -35.60
N ASP A 276 -0.32 17.33 -36.54
CA ASP A 276 -1.19 17.47 -37.72
C ASP A 276 -0.77 16.50 -38.84
N ARG A 277 0.35 15.77 -38.67
CA ARG A 277 0.82 14.75 -39.62
C ARG A 277 -0.09 13.52 -39.61
N ARG A 278 -0.49 13.12 -40.81
CA ARG A 278 -1.25 11.89 -41.08
C ARG A 278 -0.30 10.74 -41.40
N PHE A 279 -0.70 9.54 -40.99
CA PHE A 279 -0.02 8.29 -41.23
C PHE A 279 -0.96 7.34 -41.95
N TYR A 280 -0.46 6.66 -42.99
CA TYR A 280 -1.21 5.71 -43.79
C TYR A 280 -0.69 4.30 -43.50
N LEU A 281 -1.57 3.41 -43.03
CA LEU A 281 -1.16 2.09 -42.53
C LEU A 281 -1.85 0.95 -43.29
N VAL A 282 -1.09 -0.10 -43.59
CA VAL A 282 -1.56 -1.34 -44.21
C VAL A 282 -0.97 -2.56 -43.47
N ALA A 283 -1.59 -3.72 -43.62
CA ALA A 283 -1.11 -4.99 -43.09
C ALA A 283 -1.04 -6.06 -44.19
N THR A 284 -0.11 -7.01 -44.06
CA THR A 284 0.00 -8.21 -44.88
C THR A 284 -0.10 -9.46 -43.99
N LEU A 285 -0.50 -10.56 -44.61
CA LEU A 285 -0.54 -11.90 -44.03
C LEU A 285 0.68 -12.67 -44.50
N VAL A 286 1.49 -13.19 -43.58
CA VAL A 286 2.64 -14.04 -43.92
C VAL A 286 2.23 -15.50 -43.76
N THR A 287 2.41 -16.28 -44.82
CA THR A 287 2.13 -17.71 -44.89
C THR A 287 3.38 -18.50 -45.23
N TYR A 288 3.54 -19.67 -44.62
CA TYR A 288 4.66 -20.57 -44.91
C TYR A 288 4.25 -21.62 -45.93
N ASP A 289 4.94 -21.66 -47.06
CA ASP A 289 4.76 -22.67 -48.11
C ASP A 289 5.60 -23.91 -47.76
N GLN A 290 4.94 -25.06 -47.56
CA GLN A 290 5.61 -26.31 -47.19
C GLN A 290 6.29 -27.02 -48.37
N VAL A 291 5.93 -26.68 -49.61
CA VAL A 291 6.48 -27.27 -50.83
C VAL A 291 7.77 -26.54 -51.23
N LEU A 292 7.77 -25.21 -51.12
CA LEU A 292 8.91 -24.35 -51.41
C LEU A 292 9.84 -24.13 -50.20
N ASN A 293 9.35 -24.39 -48.97
CA ASN A 293 10.08 -24.17 -47.71
C ASN A 293 10.45 -22.69 -47.48
N GLU A 294 9.64 -21.77 -48.02
CA GLU A 294 9.83 -20.32 -48.00
C GLU A 294 8.59 -19.60 -47.44
N ALA A 295 8.77 -18.35 -47.00
CA ALA A 295 7.68 -17.51 -46.50
C ALA A 295 7.15 -16.58 -47.61
N VAL A 296 5.84 -16.57 -47.81
CA VAL A 296 5.14 -15.79 -48.83
C VAL A 296 4.23 -14.78 -48.15
N GLU A 297 4.29 -13.51 -48.58
CA GLU A 297 3.42 -12.44 -48.09
C GLU A 297 2.20 -12.21 -49.00
N SER A 298 1.06 -11.89 -48.38
CA SER A 298 -0.14 -11.46 -49.12
C SER A 298 0.02 -10.06 -49.71
N PRO A 299 -0.85 -9.68 -50.68
CA PRO A 299 -1.08 -8.28 -51.00
C PRO A 299 -1.46 -7.45 -49.76
N TYR A 300 -1.23 -6.14 -49.82
CA TYR A 300 -1.62 -5.21 -48.76
C TYR A 300 -3.13 -5.22 -48.49
N SER A 301 -3.50 -5.07 -47.21
CA SER A 301 -4.86 -4.76 -46.78
C SER A 301 -5.34 -3.42 -47.32
N PHE A 302 -6.62 -3.12 -47.12
CA PHE A 302 -7.13 -1.76 -47.31
C PHE A 302 -6.36 -0.76 -46.41
N GLU A 303 -6.00 0.39 -46.96
CA GLU A 303 -5.25 1.46 -46.29
C GLU A 303 -6.10 2.16 -45.23
N GLN A 304 -5.52 2.42 -44.06
CA GLN A 304 -6.15 3.14 -42.96
C GLN A 304 -5.41 4.44 -42.64
N GLU A 305 -6.14 5.56 -42.57
CA GLU A 305 -5.59 6.88 -42.23
C GLU A 305 -5.67 7.14 -40.71
N GLY A 306 -4.51 7.40 -40.08
CA GLY A 306 -4.36 7.65 -38.66
C GLY A 306 -3.66 8.98 -38.33
N GLN A 307 -4.01 9.56 -37.19
CA GLN A 307 -3.33 10.71 -36.57
C GLN A 307 -3.40 10.59 -35.04
N PHE A 308 -2.50 11.26 -34.32
CA PHE A 308 -2.54 11.33 -32.85
C PHE A 308 -3.72 12.19 -32.38
N VAL A 309 -4.23 11.95 -31.17
CA VAL A 309 -5.37 12.69 -30.60
C VAL A 309 -4.91 13.60 -29.47
N ASP A 310 -5.19 14.91 -29.56
CA ASP A 310 -4.95 15.80 -28.43
C ASP A 310 -6.23 16.08 -27.63
N PHE A 311 -6.12 15.97 -26.30
CA PHE A 311 -7.15 16.36 -25.37
C PHE A 311 -6.62 17.55 -24.57
N GLN A 312 -7.18 18.75 -24.80
CA GLN A 312 -6.86 19.91 -23.99
C GLN A 312 -7.49 19.75 -22.60
N THR A 313 -6.66 19.42 -21.61
CA THR A 313 -7.03 19.36 -20.19
C THR A 313 -6.82 20.68 -19.46
N GLN A 314 -6.28 21.70 -20.13
CA GLN A 314 -6.14 23.05 -19.58
C GLN A 314 -7.48 23.79 -19.66
N TYR A 315 -7.95 24.32 -18.54
CA TYR A 315 -9.15 25.14 -18.48
C TYR A 315 -8.96 26.42 -19.31
N LEU A 316 -9.84 26.67 -20.29
CA LEU A 316 -9.84 27.94 -21.01
C LEU A 316 -10.23 29.08 -20.06
N THR A 317 -9.25 29.89 -19.68
CA THR A 317 -9.50 31.22 -19.10
C THR A 317 -9.94 32.17 -20.21
N LEU A 318 -10.79 33.13 -19.89
CA LEU A 318 -11.09 34.19 -20.84
C LEU A 318 -9.84 35.06 -21.04
N PRO A 319 -9.47 35.43 -22.28
CA PRO A 319 -8.35 36.33 -22.51
C PRO A 319 -8.65 37.69 -21.89
N SER A 320 -7.89 38.08 -20.86
CA SER A 320 -8.08 39.36 -20.18
C SER A 320 -7.77 40.50 -21.15
N ARG A 321 -8.76 41.35 -21.45
CA ARG A 321 -8.57 42.54 -22.28
C ARG A 321 -8.26 43.73 -21.39
N SER A 322 -7.12 44.37 -21.58
CA SER A 322 -6.80 45.65 -20.93
C SER A 322 -7.58 46.79 -21.57
N ARG A 323 -7.67 47.92 -20.88
CA ARG A 323 -8.18 49.19 -21.47
C ARG A 323 -7.49 49.51 -22.81
N THR A 324 -6.19 49.24 -22.94
CA THR A 324 -5.44 49.48 -24.18
C THR A 324 -5.93 48.60 -25.33
N ASP A 325 -6.25 47.33 -25.07
CA ASP A 325 -6.74 46.39 -26.09
C ASP A 325 -8.17 46.76 -26.54
N VAL A 326 -9.01 47.19 -25.60
CA VAL A 326 -10.35 47.69 -25.89
C VAL A 326 -10.30 48.99 -26.69
N LEU A 327 -9.45 49.94 -26.29
CA LEU A 327 -9.20 51.16 -27.06
C LEU A 327 -8.64 50.88 -28.44
N PHE A 328 -7.78 49.87 -28.59
CA PHE A 328 -7.22 49.47 -29.88
C PHE A 328 -8.31 48.92 -30.79
N SER A 329 -9.15 47.98 -30.33
CA SER A 329 -10.30 47.50 -31.10
C SER A 329 -11.27 48.62 -31.48
N ILE A 330 -11.67 49.48 -30.53
CA ILE A 330 -12.57 50.62 -30.82
C ILE A 330 -11.93 51.57 -31.85
N SER A 331 -10.63 51.87 -31.71
CA SER A 331 -9.91 52.74 -32.66
C SER A 331 -9.79 52.11 -34.04
N GLN A 332 -9.57 50.79 -34.11
CA GLN A 332 -9.48 50.02 -35.34
C GLN A 332 -10.84 49.97 -36.05
N ASP A 333 -11.93 49.70 -35.33
CA ASP A 333 -13.29 49.69 -35.87
C ASP A 333 -13.71 51.08 -36.37
N ILE A 334 -13.38 52.15 -35.63
CA ILE A 334 -13.62 53.54 -36.06
C ILE A 334 -12.83 53.85 -37.33
N PHE A 335 -11.55 53.46 -37.39
CA PHE A 335 -10.69 53.72 -38.54
C PHE A 335 -11.12 52.94 -39.79
N GLN A 336 -11.51 51.67 -39.65
CA GLN A 336 -12.05 50.84 -40.73
C GLN A 336 -13.38 51.37 -41.29
N ASN A 337 -14.21 51.99 -40.45
CA ASN A 337 -15.46 52.61 -40.90
C ASN A 337 -15.27 54.03 -41.44
N ASN A 338 -14.25 54.78 -40.99
CA ASN A 338 -13.95 56.13 -41.48
C ASN A 338 -12.50 56.55 -41.19
N GLU A 339 -11.63 56.42 -42.20
CA GLU A 339 -10.19 56.75 -42.13
C GLU A 339 -9.89 58.25 -41.87
N LEU A 340 -10.86 59.15 -42.08
CA LEU A 340 -10.70 60.59 -41.85
C LEU A 340 -10.81 60.98 -40.37
N VAL A 341 -11.11 60.01 -39.49
CA VAL A 341 -11.41 60.24 -38.07
C VAL A 341 -10.15 60.08 -37.21
N SER A 342 -9.80 61.14 -36.48
CA SER A 342 -8.60 61.19 -35.65
C SER A 342 -8.79 60.46 -34.30
N VAL A 343 -8.06 59.36 -34.10
CA VAL A 343 -8.07 58.50 -32.88
C VAL A 343 -6.77 58.57 -32.05
N ILE A 344 -5.91 59.54 -32.33
CA ILE A 344 -4.70 59.81 -31.53
C ILE A 344 -5.05 60.33 -30.11
N PRO A 345 -4.15 60.15 -29.11
CA PRO A 345 -4.34 60.71 -27.78
C PRO A 345 -4.62 62.23 -27.80
N GLY A 346 -5.63 62.68 -27.06
CA GLY A 346 -6.09 64.07 -27.03
C GLY A 346 -7.02 64.49 -28.17
N SER A 347 -7.56 63.54 -28.95
CA SER A 347 -8.71 63.81 -29.83
C SER A 347 -10.03 63.70 -29.04
N VAL A 348 -11.06 64.45 -29.45
CA VAL A 348 -12.39 64.43 -28.80
C VAL A 348 -12.99 63.01 -28.75
N LEU A 349 -12.72 62.18 -29.76
CA LEU A 349 -13.19 60.80 -29.79
C LEU A 349 -12.37 59.88 -28.89
N ARG A 350 -11.08 60.15 -28.70
CA ARG A 350 -10.25 59.48 -27.68
C ARG A 350 -10.81 59.75 -26.28
N ASP A 351 -11.06 61.03 -25.98
CA ASP A 351 -11.53 61.48 -24.67
C ASP A 351 -12.93 60.91 -24.32
N ILE A 352 -13.78 60.65 -25.33
CA ILE A 352 -15.07 59.96 -25.17
C ILE A 352 -14.90 58.43 -25.03
N SER A 353 -13.94 57.84 -25.75
CA SER A 353 -13.69 56.39 -25.73
C SER A 353 -12.97 55.91 -24.47
N ASP A 354 -12.15 56.77 -23.85
CA ASP A 354 -11.32 56.44 -22.70
C ASP A 354 -12.11 56.03 -21.44
N PRO A 355 -13.16 56.76 -21.01
CA PRO A 355 -14.05 56.31 -19.93
C PRO A 355 -14.79 55.01 -20.28
N VAL A 356 -15.26 54.88 -21.53
CA VAL A 356 -16.00 53.71 -22.00
C VAL A 356 -15.13 52.45 -22.00
N ALA A 357 -13.88 52.55 -22.46
CA ALA A 357 -12.92 51.46 -22.42
C ALA A 357 -12.52 51.05 -20.99
N THR A 358 -12.56 51.99 -20.03
CA THR A 358 -12.33 51.71 -18.60
C THR A 358 -13.49 50.88 -18.01
N GLU A 359 -14.74 51.20 -18.35
CA GLU A 359 -15.90 50.38 -17.93
C GLU A 359 -15.93 49.00 -18.61
N PHE A 360 -15.50 48.90 -19.88
CA PHE A 360 -15.36 47.60 -20.53
C PHE A 360 -14.24 46.74 -19.91
N GLU A 361 -13.09 47.32 -19.52
CA GLU A 361 -12.04 46.61 -18.79
C GLU A 361 -12.59 46.04 -17.45
N ARG A 362 -13.34 46.85 -16.69
CA ARG A 362 -14.03 46.38 -15.48
C ARG A 362 -15.01 45.24 -15.77
N PHE A 363 -15.80 45.35 -16.83
CA PHE A 363 -16.75 44.32 -17.22
C PHE A 363 -16.05 43.00 -17.59
N TYR A 364 -14.93 43.05 -18.34
CA TYR A 364 -14.15 41.86 -18.67
C TYR A 364 -13.55 41.18 -17.43
N VAL A 365 -13.08 41.94 -16.42
CA VAL A 365 -12.60 41.39 -15.14
C VAL A 365 -13.73 40.72 -14.35
N ILE A 366 -14.91 41.34 -14.30
CA ILE A 366 -16.08 40.75 -13.64
C ILE A 366 -16.53 39.48 -14.39
N GLN A 367 -16.51 39.50 -15.72
CA GLN A 367 -16.84 38.33 -16.54
C GLN A 367 -15.84 37.18 -16.32
N ASP A 368 -14.54 37.45 -16.28
CA ASP A 368 -13.50 36.45 -15.95
C ASP A 368 -13.76 35.80 -14.58
N PHE A 369 -14.10 36.59 -13.55
CA PHE A 369 -14.48 36.07 -12.24
C PHE A 369 -15.78 35.25 -12.26
N LEU A 370 -16.79 35.67 -13.03
CA LEU A 370 -18.03 34.90 -13.20
C LEU A 370 -17.77 33.54 -13.86
N PHE A 371 -16.87 33.47 -14.84
CA PHE A 371 -16.41 32.22 -15.44
C PHE A 371 -15.61 31.37 -14.44
N ALA A 372 -14.74 31.99 -13.64
CA ALA A 372 -14.02 31.29 -12.58
C ALA A 372 -14.97 30.63 -11.57
N CYS A 373 -16.10 31.28 -11.24
CA CYS A 373 -17.15 30.74 -10.36
C CYS A 373 -17.96 29.56 -10.95
N LEU A 374 -17.77 29.17 -12.22
CA LEU A 374 -18.46 28.02 -12.82
C LEU A 374 -17.82 26.67 -12.48
N SER A 375 -16.52 26.65 -12.14
CA SER A 375 -15.83 25.43 -11.69
C SER A 375 -15.04 25.68 -10.41
N VAL A 376 -15.06 24.70 -9.52
CA VAL A 376 -14.32 24.74 -8.24
C VAL A 376 -12.82 24.83 -8.49
N ASP A 377 -12.30 24.23 -9.56
CA ASP A 377 -10.89 24.31 -9.94
C ASP A 377 -10.46 25.72 -10.34
N THR A 378 -11.28 26.39 -11.17
CA THR A 378 -10.99 27.75 -11.65
C THR A 378 -11.19 28.79 -10.55
N LEU A 379 -12.15 28.56 -9.64
CA LEU A 379 -12.32 29.40 -8.45
C LEU A 379 -11.16 29.22 -7.46
N LEU A 380 -10.65 27.99 -7.31
CA LEU A 380 -9.46 27.73 -6.50
C LEU A 380 -8.21 28.38 -7.10
N GLN A 381 -7.94 28.23 -8.40
CA GLN A 381 -6.83 28.94 -9.08
C GLN A 381 -6.95 30.47 -9.05
N PHE A 382 -8.16 31.01 -8.86
CA PHE A 382 -8.37 32.44 -8.65
C PHE A 382 -8.04 32.86 -7.20
N ASP A 383 -8.30 31.98 -6.23
CA ASP A 383 -8.12 32.24 -4.80
C ASP A 383 -6.70 31.95 -4.29
N ASP A 384 -6.09 30.90 -4.83
CA ASP A 384 -4.80 30.33 -4.49
C ASP A 384 -4.11 29.99 -5.83
N ALA A 385 -3.33 30.94 -6.34
CA ALA A 385 -2.64 30.82 -7.62
C ALA A 385 -1.25 30.16 -7.49
N ASN A 386 -0.73 30.05 -6.26
CA ASN A 386 0.59 29.48 -5.98
C ASN A 386 0.52 27.97 -5.61
N GLY A 387 -0.65 27.47 -5.19
CA GLY A 387 -0.93 26.09 -4.83
C GLY A 387 -0.60 25.70 -3.39
N ASP A 388 -0.38 26.65 -2.47
CA ASP A 388 0.04 26.41 -1.09
C ASP A 388 -1.12 26.05 -0.13
N GLY A 389 -2.37 26.17 -0.59
CA GLY A 389 -3.59 25.86 0.16
C GLY A 389 -4.13 27.02 1.01
N ILE A 390 -3.49 28.18 0.97
CA ILE A 390 -3.88 29.42 1.63
C ILE A 390 -4.36 30.42 0.57
N SER A 391 -5.38 31.22 0.89
CA SER A 391 -5.90 32.23 -0.02
C SER A 391 -4.91 33.39 -0.18
N ASP A 392 -4.39 33.62 -1.39
CA ASP A 392 -3.43 34.68 -1.72
C ASP A 392 -3.89 36.07 -1.24
N SER A 393 -2.95 36.93 -0.82
CA SER A 393 -3.24 38.34 -0.57
C SER A 393 -3.43 39.16 -1.87
N LEU A 394 -3.90 40.41 -1.73
CA LEU A 394 -4.00 41.37 -2.87
C LEU A 394 -2.64 41.76 -3.47
N GLU A 395 -1.57 41.64 -2.69
CA GLU A 395 -0.22 42.03 -3.11
C GLU A 395 0.38 40.94 -4.01
N GLU A 396 0.21 39.67 -3.61
CA GLU A 396 0.66 38.47 -4.34
C GLU A 396 -0.20 38.20 -5.59
N ASN A 397 -1.52 38.31 -5.50
CA ASN A 397 -2.42 37.94 -6.59
C ASN A 397 -2.96 39.16 -7.38
N VAL A 398 -2.36 39.39 -8.55
CA VAL A 398 -2.73 40.47 -9.49
C VAL A 398 -4.20 40.36 -9.95
N ARG A 399 -4.75 39.15 -10.03
CA ARG A 399 -6.12 38.88 -10.52
C ARG A 399 -7.16 39.30 -9.47
N LYS A 400 -6.94 38.95 -8.20
CA LYS A 400 -7.74 39.44 -7.05
C LYS A 400 -7.72 40.96 -6.96
N ARG A 401 -6.55 41.59 -7.13
CA ARG A 401 -6.42 43.07 -7.12
C ARG A 401 -7.23 43.74 -8.23
N LYS A 402 -7.16 43.25 -9.48
CA LYS A 402 -8.01 43.75 -10.58
C LYS A 402 -9.50 43.62 -10.26
N LEU A 403 -9.93 42.53 -9.61
CA LEU A 403 -11.33 42.36 -9.18
C LEU A 403 -11.71 43.34 -8.07
N ALA A 404 -10.82 43.60 -7.10
CA ALA A 404 -11.01 44.63 -6.08
C ALA A 404 -11.21 46.02 -6.70
N ASP A 405 -10.35 46.39 -7.66
CA ASP A 405 -10.42 47.67 -8.39
C ASP A 405 -11.70 47.79 -9.24
N ALA A 406 -12.16 46.69 -9.85
CA ALA A 406 -13.40 46.64 -10.63
C ALA A 406 -14.66 46.72 -9.76
N LEU A 407 -14.66 46.09 -8.58
CA LEU A 407 -15.77 46.11 -7.62
C LEU A 407 -15.73 47.32 -6.67
N THR A 408 -14.70 48.17 -6.75
CA THR A 408 -14.42 49.29 -5.84
C THR A 408 -14.25 48.90 -4.36
N ILE A 409 -13.74 47.68 -4.11
CA ILE A 409 -13.46 47.14 -2.77
C ILE A 409 -12.03 47.50 -2.36
N SER A 410 -11.88 48.31 -1.31
CA SER A 410 -10.60 48.90 -0.89
C SER A 410 -9.79 48.09 0.14
N SER A 411 -10.24 46.89 0.52
CA SER A 411 -9.57 46.06 1.53
C SER A 411 -9.71 44.57 1.24
N PHE A 412 -8.76 43.78 1.73
CA PHE A 412 -8.69 42.34 1.48
C PHE A 412 -9.88 41.57 2.10
N THR A 413 -10.22 41.83 3.36
CA THR A 413 -11.22 41.03 4.10
C THR A 413 -12.61 41.02 3.45
N PRO A 414 -13.19 42.14 2.98
CA PRO A 414 -14.47 42.09 2.27
C PRO A 414 -14.43 41.38 0.92
N LEU A 415 -13.30 41.47 0.18
CA LEU A 415 -13.13 40.73 -1.06
C LEU A 415 -13.02 39.21 -0.79
N GLN A 416 -12.21 38.82 0.19
CA GLN A 416 -12.04 37.42 0.54
C GLN A 416 -13.37 36.82 1.03
N ASN A 417 -14.11 37.51 1.90
CA ASN A 417 -15.46 37.10 2.30
C ASN A 417 -16.42 36.92 1.10
N PHE A 418 -16.28 37.74 0.04
CA PHE A 418 -17.08 37.61 -1.19
C PHE A 418 -16.67 36.39 -2.03
N ILE A 419 -15.37 36.05 -2.08
CA ILE A 419 -14.86 34.83 -2.73
C ILE A 419 -15.30 33.58 -1.94
N ASP A 420 -15.12 33.59 -0.63
CA ASP A 420 -15.52 32.51 0.30
C ASP A 420 -17.03 32.21 0.20
N GLN A 421 -17.86 33.25 0.00
CA GLN A 421 -19.29 33.10 -0.27
C GLN A 421 -19.59 32.36 -1.58
N GLN A 422 -18.75 32.47 -2.62
CA GLN A 422 -18.98 31.70 -3.85
C GLN A 422 -18.64 30.22 -3.63
N PHE A 423 -17.54 29.90 -2.92
CA PHE A 423 -17.28 28.52 -2.49
C PHE A 423 -18.44 27.95 -1.66
N ASN A 424 -18.95 28.71 -0.69
CA ASN A 424 -20.07 28.28 0.15
C ASN A 424 -21.35 28.02 -0.68
N LYS A 425 -21.63 28.83 -1.71
CA LYS A 425 -22.74 28.57 -2.65
C LYS A 425 -22.51 27.31 -3.50
N MET A 426 -21.29 27.12 -4.03
CA MET A 426 -20.96 25.92 -4.79
C MET A 426 -21.10 24.64 -3.94
N GLY A 427 -20.68 24.69 -2.66
CA GLY A 427 -20.89 23.59 -1.72
C GLY A 427 -22.35 23.34 -1.38
N SER A 428 -23.18 24.39 -1.29
CA SER A 428 -24.62 24.23 -1.02
C SER A 428 -25.39 23.52 -2.13
N ASN A 429 -24.85 23.42 -3.35
CA ASN A 429 -25.43 22.59 -4.42
C ASN A 429 -25.28 21.08 -4.16
N TYR A 430 -24.47 20.69 -3.16
CA TYR A 430 -24.17 19.31 -2.76
C TYR A 430 -24.43 19.09 -1.26
N ASP A 431 -25.28 19.92 -0.65
CA ASP A 431 -25.56 19.96 0.80
C ASP A 431 -24.32 20.08 1.72
N LEU A 432 -23.18 20.50 1.17
CA LEU A 432 -21.94 20.68 1.91
C LEU A 432 -21.89 22.03 2.63
N THR A 433 -21.66 21.97 3.94
CA THR A 433 -21.27 23.11 4.75
C THR A 433 -19.79 23.02 5.15
N ARG A 434 -19.18 24.19 5.32
CA ARG A 434 -17.77 24.34 5.71
C ARG A 434 -17.57 23.91 7.16
N LYS A 435 -16.57 23.06 7.43
CA LYS A 435 -16.26 22.62 8.81
C LYS A 435 -15.80 23.82 9.65
N GLY A 436 -16.43 24.01 10.82
CA GLY A 436 -16.05 25.04 11.78
C GLY A 436 -14.71 24.74 12.47
N SER A 437 -14.17 25.72 13.18
CA SER A 437 -12.94 25.57 13.97
C SER A 437 -13.09 24.52 15.07
N GLN A 438 -12.15 23.58 15.18
CA GLN A 438 -12.11 22.61 16.28
C GLN A 438 -11.31 23.15 17.47
N LYS A 439 -11.71 22.75 18.67
CA LYS A 439 -11.02 23.10 19.92
C LYS A 439 -9.84 22.17 20.16
N ALA A 440 -8.74 22.73 20.65
CA ALA A 440 -7.60 21.93 21.09
C ALA A 440 -7.94 21.16 22.37
N ARG A 441 -7.34 19.99 22.52
CA ARG A 441 -7.47 19.10 23.68
C ARG A 441 -6.10 18.72 24.22
N GLY A 442 -6.04 18.39 25.50
CA GLY A 442 -4.82 17.88 26.14
C GLY A 442 -5.06 17.56 27.60
N THR A 443 -3.97 17.45 28.35
CA THR A 443 -3.99 17.13 29.78
C THR A 443 -3.23 18.18 30.58
N VAL A 444 -3.70 18.42 31.80
CA VAL A 444 -3.00 19.23 32.80
C VAL A 444 -2.86 18.44 34.08
N THR A 445 -1.73 18.62 34.75
CA THR A 445 -1.47 18.05 36.06
C THR A 445 -1.62 19.16 37.10
N PHE A 446 -2.61 19.02 37.97
CA PHE A 446 -2.75 19.84 39.17
C PHE A 446 -1.85 19.28 40.25
N TYR A 447 -1.10 20.12 40.97
CA TYR A 447 -0.16 19.65 41.98
C TYR A 447 0.00 20.56 43.19
N MET A 448 0.48 19.98 44.28
CA MET A 448 0.90 20.65 45.51
C MET A 448 2.28 20.13 45.97
N THR A 449 3.08 21.03 46.56
CA THR A 449 4.38 20.70 47.17
C THR A 449 4.29 20.40 48.67
N GLN A 450 3.09 20.48 49.25
CA GLN A 450 2.80 20.18 50.66
C GLN A 450 1.67 19.16 50.71
N ARG A 451 1.63 18.36 51.80
CA ARG A 451 0.55 17.38 52.02
C ARG A 451 -0.80 18.12 52.10
N PRO A 452 -1.85 17.65 51.40
CA PRO A 452 -3.20 18.19 51.52
C PRO A 452 -3.68 18.13 52.99
N THR A 453 -4.46 19.13 53.40
CA THR A 453 -5.07 19.20 54.74
C THR A 453 -6.60 19.24 54.70
N GLU A 454 -7.17 19.27 53.49
CA GLU A 454 -8.60 19.31 53.16
C GLU A 454 -8.74 18.75 51.73
N ASP A 455 -9.88 18.14 51.41
CA ASP A 455 -10.13 17.60 50.07
C ASP A 455 -10.15 18.72 49.01
N ILE A 456 -9.39 18.53 47.94
CA ILE A 456 -9.33 19.50 46.84
C ILE A 456 -10.11 18.97 45.65
N ILE A 457 -11.29 19.56 45.45
CA ILE A 457 -12.18 19.26 44.33
C ILE A 457 -11.85 20.18 43.15
N VAL A 458 -11.30 19.60 42.09
CA VAL A 458 -11.22 20.22 40.76
C VAL A 458 -12.51 19.89 40.04
N SER A 459 -13.47 20.82 40.01
CA SER A 459 -14.75 20.61 39.34
C SER A 459 -14.63 20.64 37.82
N ASP A 460 -15.49 19.87 37.15
CA ASP A 460 -15.75 20.02 35.71
C ASP A 460 -16.03 21.50 35.34
N GLY A 461 -15.48 21.97 34.23
CA GLY A 461 -15.56 23.38 33.81
C GLY A 461 -14.63 24.36 34.52
N THR A 462 -13.73 23.92 35.42
CA THR A 462 -12.68 24.79 36.00
C THR A 462 -11.82 25.40 34.89
N THR A 463 -11.53 26.71 34.97
CA THR A 463 -10.72 27.41 33.95
C THR A 463 -9.23 27.41 34.30
N VAL A 464 -8.42 26.95 33.34
CA VAL A 464 -6.95 27.05 33.36
C VAL A 464 -6.47 27.82 32.12
N SER A 465 -5.37 28.56 32.20
CA SER A 465 -4.91 29.40 31.09
C SER A 465 -3.39 29.51 30.99
N THR A 466 -2.93 29.93 29.81
CA THR A 466 -1.54 30.35 29.60
C THR A 466 -1.30 31.77 30.11
N GLU A 467 -0.03 32.13 30.33
CA GLU A 467 0.37 33.52 30.52
C GLU A 467 0.29 34.31 29.19
N ALA A 468 -0.14 35.57 29.26
CA ALA A 468 -0.18 36.47 28.12
C ALA A 468 1.20 37.11 27.88
N ASP A 469 1.75 36.95 26.68
CA ASP A 469 3.00 37.61 26.27
C ASP A 469 2.66 38.94 25.59
N VAL A 470 2.70 40.01 26.38
CA VAL A 470 2.34 41.37 25.95
C VAL A 470 3.35 41.95 24.95
N ASP A 471 4.61 41.50 24.99
CA ASP A 471 5.69 41.97 24.12
C ASP A 471 5.68 41.24 22.76
N ALA A 472 5.22 39.99 22.72
CA ALA A 472 4.94 39.25 21.48
C ALA A 472 3.52 39.46 20.94
N GLY A 473 2.66 40.23 21.62
CA GLY A 473 1.27 40.47 21.23
C GLY A 473 0.36 39.23 21.32
N THR A 474 0.75 38.23 22.13
CA THR A 474 0.03 36.95 22.26
C THR A 474 -0.92 37.01 23.46
N GLN A 475 -2.22 36.90 23.21
CA GLN A 475 -3.23 36.86 24.28
C GLN A 475 -3.19 35.53 25.05
N ALA A 476 -3.59 35.55 26.32
CA ALA A 476 -3.75 34.34 27.12
C ALA A 476 -4.80 33.41 26.49
N THR A 477 -4.46 32.14 26.32
CA THR A 477 -5.38 31.11 25.83
C THR A 477 -5.99 30.38 27.03
N GLU A 478 -7.32 30.30 27.05
CA GLU A 478 -8.09 29.68 28.14
C GLU A 478 -8.60 28.28 27.76
N PHE A 479 -8.61 27.38 28.75
CA PHE A 479 -9.06 26.00 28.66
C PHE A 479 -9.99 25.66 29.83
N LEU A 480 -10.88 24.70 29.62
CA LEU A 480 -11.84 24.19 30.60
C LEU A 480 -11.50 22.74 30.93
N VAL A 481 -11.37 22.43 32.22
CA VAL A 481 -11.23 21.05 32.71
C VAL A 481 -12.46 20.23 32.34
N GLN A 482 -12.23 18.98 31.94
CA GLN A 482 -13.25 18.00 31.57
C GLN A 482 -13.34 16.91 32.64
N GLY A 483 -14.51 16.82 33.28
CA GLY A 483 -14.79 15.91 34.38
C GLY A 483 -14.20 16.38 35.72
N SER A 484 -14.89 16.07 36.82
CA SER A 484 -14.43 16.43 38.16
C SER A 484 -13.36 15.44 38.65
N LYS A 485 -12.34 15.97 39.35
CA LYS A 485 -11.28 15.21 40.01
C LYS A 485 -11.16 15.65 41.47
N ILE A 486 -10.90 14.72 42.38
CA ILE A 486 -10.75 15.00 43.81
C ILE A 486 -9.38 14.49 44.25
N LEU A 487 -8.64 15.36 44.94
CA LEU A 487 -7.40 15.01 45.64
C LEU A 487 -7.76 14.89 47.13
N ASP A 488 -7.89 13.64 47.58
CA ASP A 488 -8.33 13.22 48.92
C ASP A 488 -7.25 13.52 49.97
N ALA A 489 -7.62 14.18 51.06
CA ALA A 489 -6.71 14.53 52.15
C ALA A 489 -6.59 13.47 53.26
N ASP A 490 -7.60 12.60 53.41
CA ASP A 490 -7.59 11.47 54.33
C ASP A 490 -6.72 10.32 53.77
N ASN A 491 -6.69 10.15 52.44
CA ASN A 491 -5.82 9.21 51.73
C ASN A 491 -4.99 9.87 50.60
N PRO A 492 -3.95 10.66 50.94
CA PRO A 492 -3.16 11.41 49.95
C PRO A 492 -1.99 10.61 49.35
N ASP A 493 -1.64 9.45 49.93
CA ASP A 493 -0.46 8.67 49.54
C ASP A 493 -0.53 8.13 48.09
N PRO A 494 -1.68 7.73 47.52
CA PRO A 494 -1.81 7.36 46.10
C PRO A 494 -1.55 8.51 45.11
N PHE A 495 -1.63 9.75 45.57
CA PHE A 495 -1.39 10.94 44.75
C PHE A 495 0.05 11.47 44.88
N TYR A 496 0.88 10.87 45.74
CA TYR A 496 2.26 11.32 45.96
C TYR A 496 3.22 10.72 44.94
N ASN A 497 3.73 11.54 44.03
CA ASN A 497 4.79 11.14 43.11
C ASN A 497 6.17 11.31 43.79
N PRO A 498 6.94 10.21 43.99
CA PRO A 498 8.22 10.25 44.70
C PRO A 498 9.34 10.94 43.89
N ASP A 499 9.25 10.95 42.56
CA ASP A 499 10.26 11.55 41.68
C ASP A 499 10.09 13.08 41.60
N THR A 500 8.85 13.56 41.44
CA THR A 500 8.55 15.01 41.42
C THR A 500 8.47 15.61 42.82
N LYS A 501 8.31 14.77 43.86
CA LYS A 501 8.10 15.11 45.28
C LYS A 501 6.87 15.98 45.51
N ARG A 502 5.82 15.75 44.73
CA ARG A 502 4.56 16.51 44.73
C ARG A 502 3.39 15.55 44.93
N TYR A 503 2.30 16.09 45.47
CA TYR A 503 0.98 15.46 45.38
C TYR A 503 0.36 15.95 44.08
N GLU A 504 0.03 15.06 43.15
CA GLU A 504 -0.35 15.41 41.78
C GLU A 504 -1.56 14.61 41.27
N ILE A 505 -2.40 15.26 40.47
CA ILE A 505 -3.59 14.67 39.85
C ILE A 505 -3.80 15.24 38.44
N THR A 506 -3.94 14.34 37.46
CA THR A 506 -4.07 14.73 36.05
C THR A 506 -5.55 14.77 35.64
N ALA A 507 -5.91 15.83 34.92
CA ALA A 507 -7.24 16.05 34.35
C ALA A 507 -7.15 16.40 32.87
N ASN A 508 -8.20 16.05 32.13
CA ASN A 508 -8.33 16.40 30.71
C ASN A 508 -8.80 17.85 30.59
N ILE A 509 -8.37 18.55 29.53
CA ILE A 509 -8.78 19.93 29.23
C ILE A 509 -9.19 20.09 27.77
N GLU A 510 -10.12 21.01 27.52
CA GLU A 510 -10.53 21.44 26.19
C GLU A 510 -10.45 22.98 26.09
N ALA A 511 -9.93 23.50 24.97
CA ALA A 511 -9.83 24.94 24.75
C ALA A 511 -11.22 25.63 24.78
N ARG A 512 -11.28 26.83 25.36
CA ARG A 512 -12.53 27.61 25.42
C ARG A 512 -13.04 27.98 24.02
N PHE A 513 -12.12 28.31 23.12
CA PHE A 513 -12.38 28.67 21.73
C PHE A 513 -11.71 27.69 20.77
N GLY A 514 -12.31 27.49 19.58
CA GLY A 514 -11.72 26.69 18.51
C GLY A 514 -10.61 27.45 17.77
N GLY A 515 -9.67 26.72 17.18
CA GLY A 515 -8.57 27.28 16.39
C GLY A 515 -7.19 26.70 16.73
N THR A 516 -6.24 26.90 15.83
CA THR A 516 -4.82 26.50 16.02
C THR A 516 -4.14 27.25 17.17
N ALA A 517 -4.66 28.42 17.56
CA ALA A 517 -4.22 29.15 18.76
C ALA A 517 -4.44 28.35 20.06
N GLY A 518 -5.34 27.36 20.05
CA GLY A 518 -5.52 26.43 21.17
C GLY A 518 -4.38 25.42 21.34
N ASN A 519 -3.51 25.23 20.34
CA ASN A 519 -2.38 24.29 20.39
C ASN A 519 -1.18 24.95 21.06
N VAL A 520 -1.12 24.89 22.39
CA VAL A 520 -0.08 25.51 23.21
C VAL A 520 1.00 24.49 23.58
N PRO A 521 2.29 24.86 23.57
CA PRO A 521 3.37 23.94 23.93
C PRO A 521 3.30 23.44 25.39
N ALA A 522 4.01 22.36 25.70
CA ALA A 522 4.18 21.88 27.07
C ALA A 522 4.79 22.97 27.97
N GLY A 523 4.31 23.05 29.21
CA GLY A 523 4.75 23.99 30.25
C GLY A 523 4.23 25.42 30.13
N THR A 524 3.26 25.70 29.26
CA THR A 524 2.72 27.06 29.05
C THR A 524 1.42 27.35 29.82
N ILE A 525 0.66 26.33 30.21
CA ILE A 525 -0.56 26.46 31.02
C ILE A 525 -0.16 26.43 32.49
N THR A 526 0.01 27.60 33.10
CA THR A 526 0.51 27.79 34.48
C THR A 526 -0.53 28.39 35.42
N ILE A 527 -1.61 28.96 34.89
CA ILE A 527 -2.62 29.69 35.65
C ILE A 527 -3.86 28.82 35.86
N VAL A 528 -4.33 28.74 37.10
CA VAL A 528 -5.64 28.15 37.47
C VAL A 528 -6.51 29.22 38.12
N THR A 529 -7.77 29.31 37.69
CA THR A 529 -8.72 30.31 38.21
C THR A 529 -9.79 29.66 39.08
N GLY A 530 -9.99 30.19 40.29
CA GLY A 530 -11.11 29.80 41.16
C GLY A 530 -10.85 28.61 42.12
N LEU A 531 -9.62 28.11 42.24
CA LEU A 531 -9.24 27.05 43.17
C LEU A 531 -8.27 27.54 44.27
N ASN A 532 -7.92 26.64 45.20
CA ASN A 532 -7.04 26.91 46.34
C ASN A 532 -5.69 27.53 45.88
N PRO A 533 -5.21 28.66 46.46
CA PRO A 533 -4.01 29.36 46.02
C PRO A 533 -2.68 28.62 46.25
N LEU A 534 -2.69 27.46 46.93
CA LEU A 534 -1.55 26.55 47.04
C LEU A 534 -1.51 25.51 45.92
N LEU A 535 -2.62 25.26 45.23
CA LEU A 535 -2.67 24.40 44.05
C LEU A 535 -1.95 25.08 42.88
N ARG A 536 -1.17 24.32 42.13
CA ARG A 536 -0.54 24.74 40.87
C ARG A 536 -1.06 23.85 39.74
N VAL A 537 -0.89 24.32 38.52
CA VAL A 537 -1.19 23.57 37.31
C VAL A 537 -0.01 23.67 36.35
N GLU A 538 0.32 22.58 35.68
CA GLU A 538 1.24 22.57 34.54
C GLU A 538 0.77 21.56 33.48
N ASN A 539 0.91 21.88 32.19
CA ASN A 539 0.66 20.94 31.11
C ASN A 539 1.96 20.21 30.73
N ASN A 540 2.07 18.94 31.12
CA ASN A 540 3.23 18.10 30.84
C ASN A 540 3.37 17.72 29.34
N SER A 541 2.27 17.83 28.59
CA SER A 541 2.20 17.63 27.14
C SER A 541 1.64 18.89 26.45
N PRO A 542 1.98 19.13 25.16
CA PRO A 542 1.31 20.16 24.38
C PRO A 542 -0.18 19.83 24.19
N THR A 543 -1.02 20.85 24.03
CA THR A 543 -2.40 20.65 23.55
C THR A 543 -2.40 20.52 22.03
N LEU A 544 -3.24 19.65 21.51
CA LEU A 544 -3.29 19.23 20.10
C LEU A 544 -4.71 19.28 19.55
N TYR A 545 -4.87 19.04 18.24
CA TYR A 545 -6.15 18.94 17.53
C TYR A 545 -6.98 20.24 17.41
N GLY A 546 -6.46 21.38 17.89
CA GLY A 546 -7.04 22.68 17.57
C GLY A 546 -6.85 23.02 16.10
N SER A 547 -7.94 23.17 15.36
CA SER A 547 -7.91 23.52 13.94
C SER A 547 -8.71 24.80 13.68
N ASN A 548 -8.22 25.62 12.77
CA ASN A 548 -8.97 26.78 12.28
C ASN A 548 -10.18 26.33 11.45
N THR A 549 -11.10 27.25 11.19
CA THR A 549 -12.17 27.02 10.20
C THR A 549 -11.56 26.55 8.87
N GLU A 550 -12.24 25.60 8.22
CA GLU A 550 -11.77 24.95 7.00
C GLU A 550 -11.44 25.96 5.88
N THR A 551 -10.24 25.83 5.29
CA THR A 551 -9.74 26.71 4.21
C THR A 551 -10.48 26.49 2.89
N ASN A 552 -10.39 27.47 1.98
CA ASN A 552 -10.99 27.36 0.65
C ASN A 552 -10.47 26.15 -0.13
N ALA A 553 -9.16 25.86 -0.09
CA ALA A 553 -8.58 24.68 -0.72
C ALA A 553 -9.16 23.36 -0.17
N ARG A 554 -9.27 23.19 1.15
CA ARG A 554 -9.83 21.97 1.76
C ARG A 554 -11.33 21.82 1.47
N PHE A 555 -12.09 22.92 1.55
CA PHE A 555 -13.51 22.91 1.24
C PHE A 555 -13.75 22.64 -0.26
N ALA A 556 -12.96 23.25 -1.15
CA ALA A 556 -12.96 22.97 -2.58
C ALA A 556 -12.73 21.48 -2.88
N THR A 557 -11.76 20.85 -2.21
CA THR A 557 -11.53 19.40 -2.33
C THR A 557 -12.76 18.58 -1.92
N ARG A 558 -13.43 18.91 -0.81
CA ARG A 558 -14.70 18.26 -0.43
C ARG A 558 -15.81 18.45 -1.47
N ILE A 559 -15.92 19.63 -2.08
CA ILE A 559 -16.91 19.87 -3.16
C ILE A 559 -16.58 19.02 -4.40
N LYS A 560 -15.30 18.90 -4.77
CA LYS A 560 -14.86 18.00 -5.86
C LYS A 560 -15.19 16.54 -5.53
N MET A 561 -14.93 16.10 -4.29
CA MET A 561 -15.28 14.76 -3.83
C MET A 561 -16.78 14.50 -3.89
N ALA A 562 -17.63 15.40 -3.37
CA ALA A 562 -19.09 15.23 -3.44
C ALA A 562 -19.61 15.26 -4.88
N ARG A 563 -19.02 16.06 -5.76
CA ARG A 563 -19.34 16.06 -7.20
C ARG A 563 -18.97 14.73 -7.89
N ALA A 564 -17.88 14.09 -7.48
CA ALA A 564 -17.46 12.78 -7.99
C ALA A 564 -18.22 11.61 -7.34
N SER A 565 -18.70 11.79 -6.11
CA SER A 565 -19.50 10.82 -5.32
C SER A 565 -20.96 10.74 -5.78
N TYR A 566 -21.22 10.74 -7.08
CA TYR A 566 -22.58 10.69 -7.63
C TYR A 566 -23.27 9.34 -7.36
N ASP A 567 -22.48 8.28 -7.15
CA ASP A 567 -22.91 6.96 -6.69
C ASP A 567 -22.18 6.63 -5.38
N SER A 568 -22.95 6.19 -4.37
CA SER A 568 -22.47 5.79 -3.05
C SER A 568 -21.47 4.64 -3.09
N GLY A 569 -21.58 3.74 -4.08
CA GLY A 569 -20.69 2.59 -4.25
C GLY A 569 -19.32 2.89 -4.84
N THR A 570 -19.01 4.16 -5.13
CA THR A 570 -17.69 4.55 -5.68
C THR A 570 -16.66 4.75 -4.60
N GLU A 571 -15.37 4.59 -4.94
CA GLU A 571 -14.21 4.92 -4.08
C GLU A 571 -14.35 6.31 -3.43
N THR A 572 -14.78 7.32 -4.20
CA THR A 572 -14.98 8.68 -3.68
C THR A 572 -16.21 8.78 -2.77
N GLY A 573 -17.28 8.03 -3.05
CA GLY A 573 -18.45 7.91 -2.18
C GLY A 573 -18.08 7.38 -0.80
N TYR A 574 -17.40 6.23 -0.74
CA TYR A 574 -16.92 5.64 0.51
C TYR A 574 -15.96 6.58 1.26
N ALA A 575 -15.02 7.22 0.56
CA ALA A 575 -14.12 8.20 1.16
C ALA A 575 -14.89 9.44 1.68
N SER A 576 -15.91 9.92 0.97
CA SER A 576 -16.71 11.09 1.34
C SER A 576 -17.53 10.83 2.61
N THR A 577 -18.22 9.70 2.69
CA THR A 577 -18.97 9.30 3.89
C THR A 577 -18.06 9.11 5.09
N SER A 578 -16.93 8.40 4.91
CA SER A 578 -15.95 8.18 5.98
C SER A 578 -15.39 9.50 6.53
N ASN A 579 -14.92 10.40 5.67
CA ASN A 579 -14.44 11.74 6.06
C ASN A 579 -15.57 12.69 6.54
N GLY A 580 -16.83 12.28 6.41
CA GLY A 580 -18.01 12.94 6.95
C GLY A 580 -18.21 12.67 8.45
N VAL A 581 -17.77 11.51 8.96
CA VAL A 581 -17.91 11.14 10.37
C VAL A 581 -17.02 12.03 11.26
N PRO A 582 -17.56 12.68 12.31
CA PRO A 582 -16.77 13.50 13.22
C PRO A 582 -15.69 12.67 13.94
N GLY A 583 -14.43 13.13 13.86
CA GLY A 583 -13.28 12.43 14.45
C GLY A 583 -12.35 11.78 13.41
N VAL A 584 -12.86 11.50 12.21
CA VAL A 584 -12.02 11.08 11.08
C VAL A 584 -11.18 12.27 10.61
N LEU A 585 -9.86 12.10 10.62
CA LEU A 585 -8.90 13.06 10.05
C LEU A 585 -8.69 12.80 8.57
N GLU A 586 -8.64 11.52 8.20
CA GLU A 586 -8.37 11.01 6.87
C GLU A 586 -8.93 9.59 6.74
N ALA A 587 -9.46 9.24 5.56
CA ALA A 587 -9.88 7.88 5.24
C ALA A 587 -9.42 7.54 3.82
N ARG A 588 -8.91 6.32 3.66
CA ARG A 588 -8.37 5.74 2.44
C ARG A 588 -9.19 4.50 2.08
N VAL A 589 -9.52 4.33 0.81
CA VAL A 589 -10.36 3.24 0.31
C VAL A 589 -9.53 2.41 -0.64
N GLU A 590 -9.36 1.12 -0.33
CA GLU A 590 -8.81 0.12 -1.23
C GLU A 590 -9.98 -0.64 -1.87
N LYS A 591 -9.89 -0.90 -3.17
CA LYS A 591 -10.90 -1.58 -4.01
C LYS A 591 -10.29 -2.80 -4.72
N GLU A 592 -11.10 -3.48 -5.51
CA GLU A 592 -10.66 -4.50 -6.46
C GLU A 592 -9.47 -4.00 -7.32
N ASP A 593 -8.54 -4.92 -7.61
CA ASP A 593 -7.22 -4.69 -8.25
C ASP A 593 -6.19 -3.83 -7.47
N ASP A 594 -6.52 -3.20 -6.33
CA ASP A 594 -5.51 -2.47 -5.55
C ASP A 594 -4.53 -3.44 -4.83
N PRO A 595 -3.21 -3.19 -4.80
CA PRO A 595 -2.20 -4.15 -4.30
C PRO A 595 -2.30 -4.55 -2.81
N LEU A 596 -3.12 -3.84 -2.03
CA LEU A 596 -3.39 -4.12 -0.61
C LEU A 596 -4.74 -4.83 -0.41
N MET A 597 -5.56 -4.98 -1.45
CA MET A 597 -6.80 -5.75 -1.39
C MET A 597 -6.48 -7.25 -1.46
N MET A 598 -6.29 -7.87 -0.30
CA MET A 598 -6.05 -9.32 -0.20
C MET A 598 -7.33 -10.12 0.09
N ARG A 599 -8.41 -9.44 0.48
CA ARG A 599 -9.67 -10.06 0.96
C ARG A 599 -10.57 -10.60 -0.15
N ASP A 600 -10.30 -10.22 -1.40
CA ASP A 600 -10.93 -10.74 -2.62
C ASP A 600 -10.03 -11.72 -3.39
N TYR A 601 -8.84 -12.05 -2.86
CA TYR A 601 -7.96 -13.04 -3.48
C TYR A 601 -8.53 -14.44 -3.27
N ASP A 602 -8.91 -15.11 -4.36
CA ASP A 602 -9.32 -16.50 -4.36
C ASP A 602 -8.12 -17.43 -4.59
N GLU A 603 -7.82 -18.27 -3.60
CA GLU A 603 -6.70 -19.21 -3.62
C GLU A 603 -6.83 -20.29 -4.72
N GLU A 604 -8.07 -20.67 -5.10
CA GLU A 604 -8.29 -21.73 -6.09
C GLU A 604 -8.07 -21.22 -7.53
N SER A 605 -8.66 -20.08 -7.90
CA SER A 605 -8.46 -19.46 -9.21
C SER A 605 -7.17 -18.61 -9.32
N LYS A 606 -6.52 -18.32 -8.19
CA LYS A 606 -5.31 -17.48 -8.05
C LYS A 606 -5.49 -16.06 -8.59
N LYS A 607 -6.66 -15.48 -8.36
CA LYS A 607 -7.08 -14.18 -8.87
C LYS A 607 -7.90 -13.44 -7.83
N HIS A 608 -7.89 -12.11 -7.94
CA HIS A 608 -8.85 -11.26 -7.26
C HIS A 608 -10.22 -11.41 -7.95
N ILE A 609 -11.27 -11.68 -7.17
CA ILE A 609 -12.64 -11.92 -7.68
C ILE A 609 -13.59 -10.74 -7.43
N GLY A 610 -13.10 -9.65 -6.83
CA GLY A 610 -13.84 -8.43 -6.59
C GLY A 610 -14.90 -8.50 -5.49
N GLY A 611 -15.72 -7.44 -5.41
CA GLY A 611 -16.86 -7.33 -4.48
C GLY A 611 -16.51 -6.98 -3.02
N LYS A 612 -15.22 -6.94 -2.68
CA LYS A 612 -14.69 -6.49 -1.37
C LYS A 612 -14.23 -5.05 -1.45
N VAL A 613 -14.39 -4.29 -0.35
CA VAL A 613 -13.86 -2.93 -0.21
C VAL A 613 -13.36 -2.75 1.22
N ASP A 614 -12.17 -2.18 1.39
CA ASP A 614 -11.54 -1.97 2.69
C ASP A 614 -11.27 -0.47 2.89
N ILE A 615 -11.67 0.05 4.05
CA ILE A 615 -11.62 1.48 4.34
C ILE A 615 -10.72 1.70 5.55
N TYR A 616 -9.50 2.16 5.31
CA TYR A 616 -8.51 2.47 6.35
C TYR A 616 -8.73 3.89 6.87
N VAL A 617 -9.04 4.01 8.16
CA VAL A 617 -9.40 5.25 8.83
C VAL A 617 -8.28 5.70 9.76
N ARG A 618 -7.90 6.97 9.62
CA ARG A 618 -7.02 7.68 10.55
C ARG A 618 -7.86 8.66 11.37
N GLY A 619 -7.98 8.37 12.65
CA GLY A 619 -8.68 9.18 13.64
C GLY A 619 -8.82 8.40 14.95
N GLU A 620 -9.04 9.08 16.06
CA GLU A 620 -9.09 8.44 17.38
C GLU A 620 -10.28 8.92 18.20
N SER A 621 -11.06 7.97 18.69
CA SER A 621 -12.06 8.13 19.74
C SER A 621 -11.89 6.98 20.73
N ILE A 622 -10.84 7.07 21.55
CA ILE A 622 -10.46 6.02 22.49
C ILE A 622 -11.47 5.93 23.63
N THR A 623 -12.06 4.75 23.83
CA THR A 623 -12.98 4.45 24.92
C THR A 623 -12.54 3.20 25.66
N GLN A 624 -12.61 3.22 26.99
CA GLN A 624 -12.44 2.01 27.81
C GLN A 624 -13.74 1.22 27.87
N VAL A 625 -13.64 -0.08 27.64
CA VAL A 625 -14.74 -1.06 27.67
C VAL A 625 -14.38 -2.14 28.69
N VAL A 626 -15.38 -2.68 29.38
CA VAL A 626 -15.25 -3.87 30.22
C VAL A 626 -16.10 -4.97 29.60
N ASP A 627 -15.47 -6.04 29.10
CA ASP A 627 -16.17 -7.27 28.72
C ASP A 627 -15.89 -8.34 29.77
N GLN A 628 -16.87 -9.19 30.00
CA GLN A 628 -16.76 -10.34 30.88
C GLN A 628 -16.56 -11.58 30.02
N VAL A 629 -15.40 -12.20 30.04
CA VAL A 629 -15.08 -13.39 29.22
C VAL A 629 -14.89 -14.62 30.09
N ALA A 630 -15.09 -15.80 29.52
CA ALA A 630 -14.93 -17.07 30.23
C ALA A 630 -14.45 -18.15 29.27
N PHE A 631 -13.69 -19.12 29.78
CA PHE A 631 -13.25 -20.25 28.97
C PHE A 631 -14.42 -21.15 28.60
N ARG A 632 -14.29 -21.80 27.44
CA ARG A 632 -15.13 -22.91 27.04
C ARG A 632 -14.33 -24.19 27.16
N TYR A 633 -14.99 -25.24 27.64
CA TYR A 633 -14.42 -26.56 27.79
C TYR A 633 -15.02 -27.54 26.80
N GLU A 634 -14.21 -28.47 26.33
CA GLU A 634 -14.58 -29.51 25.39
C GLU A 634 -14.17 -30.89 25.91
N TYR A 635 -14.73 -31.91 25.27
CA TYR A 635 -14.57 -33.32 25.59
C TYR A 635 -14.17 -34.07 24.32
N PRO A 636 -13.39 -35.15 24.41
CA PRO A 636 -13.19 -36.05 23.28
C PRO A 636 -14.53 -36.64 22.84
N THR A 637 -14.81 -36.58 21.53
CA THR A 637 -16.06 -37.07 20.95
C THR A 637 -15.81 -38.11 19.86
N ASP A 638 -16.78 -39.00 19.67
CA ASP A 638 -16.81 -39.90 18.53
C ASP A 638 -17.25 -39.17 17.23
N THR A 639 -17.26 -39.88 16.10
CA THR A 639 -17.69 -39.35 14.79
C THR A 639 -19.15 -38.86 14.77
N PHE A 640 -19.95 -39.15 15.80
CA PHE A 640 -21.33 -38.71 15.94
C PHE A 640 -21.50 -37.62 17.02
N GLY A 641 -20.41 -37.13 17.63
CA GLY A 641 -20.43 -36.10 18.66
C GLY A 641 -20.70 -36.62 20.08
N ASN A 642 -20.75 -37.94 20.32
CA ASN A 642 -20.94 -38.48 21.67
C ASN A 642 -19.64 -38.40 22.46
N LYS A 643 -19.70 -37.99 23.74
CA LYS A 643 -18.54 -38.00 24.65
C LYS A 643 -18.00 -39.42 24.81
N VAL A 644 -16.69 -39.60 24.63
CA VAL A 644 -15.99 -40.90 24.76
C VAL A 644 -14.62 -40.73 25.42
N GLY A 645 -14.13 -41.77 26.07
CA GLY A 645 -12.74 -41.82 26.54
C GLY A 645 -11.76 -41.99 25.38
N GLU A 646 -10.65 -41.28 25.43
CA GLU A 646 -9.62 -41.29 24.38
C GLU A 646 -8.47 -42.26 24.73
N GLN A 647 -7.87 -42.90 23.74
CA GLN A 647 -6.69 -43.74 23.98
C GLN A 647 -5.40 -42.90 24.00
N PHE A 648 -4.65 -42.92 25.10
CA PHE A 648 -3.35 -42.22 25.22
C PHE A 648 -2.16 -43.09 24.79
N TYR A 649 -1.03 -42.45 24.46
CA TYR A 649 0.29 -43.11 24.34
C TYR A 649 0.99 -43.18 25.69
N VAL A 650 1.59 -44.32 26.03
CA VAL A 650 2.53 -44.42 27.17
C VAL A 650 3.89 -43.88 26.73
N THR A 651 4.27 -42.69 27.21
CA THR A 651 5.55 -42.05 26.85
C THR A 651 6.68 -42.50 27.77
N ASN A 652 6.41 -42.73 29.05
CA ASN A 652 7.35 -43.37 29.97
C ASN A 652 6.61 -44.23 31.00
N SER A 653 6.68 -45.56 30.83
CA SER A 653 6.03 -46.52 31.73
C SER A 653 6.66 -46.60 33.13
N SER A 654 7.90 -46.14 33.31
CA SER A 654 8.55 -46.13 34.63
C SER A 654 8.17 -44.91 35.48
N GLU A 655 7.74 -43.82 34.85
CA GLU A 655 7.26 -42.59 35.47
C GLU A 655 5.73 -42.46 35.43
N TYR A 656 5.00 -43.47 34.94
CA TYR A 656 3.54 -43.41 34.73
C TYR A 656 3.09 -42.23 33.86
N ARG A 657 3.92 -41.87 32.88
CA ARG A 657 3.70 -40.72 31.98
C ARG A 657 2.96 -41.15 30.71
N ILE A 658 1.83 -40.49 30.42
CA ILE A 658 0.98 -40.76 29.27
C ILE A 658 0.65 -39.46 28.53
N ARG A 659 0.58 -39.48 27.19
CA ARG A 659 0.29 -38.32 26.33
C ARG A 659 -0.95 -38.58 25.48
N THR A 660 -1.79 -37.57 25.28
CA THR A 660 -2.95 -37.63 24.37
C THR A 660 -2.53 -37.96 22.92
N LYS A 661 -3.48 -38.40 22.10
CA LYS A 661 -3.38 -38.50 20.63
C LYS A 661 -4.22 -37.44 19.92
N ASN A 662 -5.08 -36.73 20.66
CA ASN A 662 -5.95 -35.70 20.13
C ASN A 662 -5.11 -34.51 19.65
N PRO A 663 -5.12 -34.17 18.34
CA PRO A 663 -4.36 -33.03 17.83
C PRO A 663 -4.92 -31.69 18.31
N ASN A 664 -6.15 -31.67 18.85
CA ASN A 664 -6.79 -30.46 19.40
C ASN A 664 -6.35 -30.15 20.84
N VAL A 665 -5.37 -30.88 21.39
CA VAL A 665 -4.88 -30.70 22.76
C VAL A 665 -3.38 -30.39 22.72
N GLY A 666 -3.01 -29.27 23.34
CA GLY A 666 -1.66 -28.71 23.31
C GLY A 666 -1.61 -27.40 24.09
N SER A 667 -0.55 -26.60 23.88
CA SER A 667 -0.27 -25.40 24.68
C SER A 667 -1.44 -24.42 24.74
N GLU A 668 -2.19 -24.27 23.64
CA GLU A 668 -3.34 -23.38 23.53
C GLU A 668 -4.66 -24.01 24.00
N SER A 669 -4.73 -25.33 24.09
CA SER A 669 -5.95 -26.09 24.39
C SER A 669 -5.64 -27.21 25.41
N PRO A 670 -5.13 -26.86 26.61
CA PRO A 670 -4.60 -27.83 27.56
C PRO A 670 -5.69 -28.72 28.18
N ILE A 671 -5.30 -29.91 28.64
CA ILE A 671 -6.12 -30.71 29.56
C ILE A 671 -6.29 -29.93 30.86
N VAL A 672 -7.49 -29.99 31.42
CA VAL A 672 -7.90 -29.22 32.60
C VAL A 672 -8.35 -30.18 33.70
N ILE A 673 -9.26 -31.10 33.39
CA ILE A 673 -9.76 -32.10 34.35
C ILE A 673 -9.65 -33.50 33.77
N VAL A 674 -9.22 -34.45 34.60
CA VAL A 674 -9.22 -35.88 34.28
C VAL A 674 -10.26 -36.56 35.16
N HIS A 675 -11.31 -37.11 34.54
CA HIS A 675 -12.40 -37.80 35.25
C HIS A 675 -12.07 -39.27 35.52
N SER A 676 -11.35 -39.94 34.60
CA SER A 676 -10.99 -41.35 34.74
C SER A 676 -9.75 -41.71 33.92
N VAL A 677 -8.91 -42.61 34.44
CA VAL A 677 -7.78 -43.20 33.70
C VAL A 677 -7.82 -44.72 33.90
N ARG A 678 -8.07 -45.45 32.81
CA ARG A 678 -8.24 -46.90 32.80
C ARG A 678 -7.17 -47.59 31.98
N ASN A 679 -6.45 -48.53 32.59
CA ASN A 679 -5.64 -49.50 31.86
C ASN A 679 -6.58 -50.59 31.31
N VAL A 680 -6.90 -50.51 30.02
CA VAL A 680 -7.80 -51.45 29.33
C VAL A 680 -7.16 -52.84 29.24
N THR A 681 -5.85 -52.91 28.98
CA THR A 681 -5.08 -54.16 28.94
C THR A 681 -5.13 -54.92 30.26
N ARG A 682 -5.13 -54.21 31.40
CA ARG A 682 -5.15 -54.78 32.77
C ARG A 682 -6.51 -54.72 33.45
N ASN A 683 -7.55 -54.27 32.74
CA ASN A 683 -8.92 -54.08 33.23
C ASN A 683 -9.01 -53.40 34.62
N SER A 684 -8.20 -52.37 34.85
CA SER A 684 -8.07 -51.69 36.15
C SER A 684 -8.00 -50.18 35.97
N ASN A 685 -8.57 -49.42 36.91
CA ASN A 685 -8.53 -47.96 36.92
C ASN A 685 -7.40 -47.49 37.84
N TYR A 686 -6.59 -46.52 37.41
CA TYR A 686 -5.60 -45.88 38.27
C TYR A 686 -6.28 -44.91 39.25
N SER A 687 -5.65 -44.71 40.40
CA SER A 687 -5.96 -43.58 41.29
C SER A 687 -5.46 -42.29 40.66
N LEU A 688 -6.29 -41.24 40.77
CA LEU A 688 -6.00 -39.88 40.32
C LEU A 688 -5.41 -39.01 41.46
N ASP A 689 -5.20 -39.58 42.65
CA ASP A 689 -4.63 -38.87 43.80
C ASP A 689 -3.20 -38.45 43.47
N GLY A 690 -2.92 -37.13 43.48
CA GLY A 690 -1.61 -36.58 43.13
C GLY A 690 -1.31 -36.51 41.63
N LEU A 691 -2.30 -36.71 40.76
CA LEU A 691 -2.18 -36.50 39.31
C LEU A 691 -1.70 -35.08 38.99
N ARG A 692 -0.79 -34.96 38.01
CA ARG A 692 -0.37 -33.68 37.43
C ARG A 692 -0.50 -33.71 35.91
N ILE A 693 -0.84 -32.56 35.34
CA ILE A 693 -0.78 -32.31 33.90
C ILE A 693 0.54 -31.57 33.66
N ILE A 694 1.29 -31.98 32.65
CA ILE A 694 2.67 -31.52 32.38
C ILE A 694 2.92 -31.41 30.86
N GLY A 695 4.07 -30.84 30.49
CA GLY A 695 4.39 -30.55 29.10
C GLY A 695 3.53 -29.40 28.60
N ASP A 696 3.08 -29.47 27.34
CA ASP A 696 2.25 -28.44 26.72
C ASP A 696 0.76 -28.63 27.10
N GLY A 697 0.47 -29.02 28.35
CA GLY A 697 -0.88 -29.36 28.80
C GLY A 697 -1.46 -30.67 28.25
N ASP A 698 -0.67 -31.44 27.49
CA ASP A 698 -1.12 -32.61 26.71
C ASP A 698 -0.73 -33.98 27.30
N THR A 699 0.05 -33.94 28.39
CA THR A 699 0.69 -35.09 29.01
C THR A 699 0.27 -35.19 30.47
N ILE A 700 -0.27 -36.34 30.86
CA ILE A 700 -0.65 -36.65 32.23
C ILE A 700 0.49 -37.44 32.90
N LEU A 701 0.84 -37.02 34.12
CA LEU A 701 1.73 -37.71 35.04
C LEU A 701 0.90 -38.21 36.22
N LEU A 702 0.73 -39.53 36.33
CA LEU A 702 0.06 -40.14 37.49
C LEU A 702 1.06 -40.27 38.64
N ASP A 703 0.62 -40.06 39.88
CA ASP A 703 1.47 -40.36 41.04
C ASP A 703 1.74 -41.86 41.15
N ALA A 704 2.96 -42.20 41.56
CA ALA A 704 3.41 -43.57 41.78
C ALA A 704 2.94 -44.10 43.15
N ASN A 705 1.68 -43.85 43.51
CA ASN A 705 1.07 -44.33 44.74
C ASN A 705 0.92 -45.87 44.75
N LEU A 706 0.67 -46.46 45.93
CA LEU A 706 0.62 -47.91 46.11
C LEU A 706 -0.44 -48.59 45.20
N THR A 707 -1.55 -47.91 44.92
CA THR A 707 -2.61 -48.40 44.02
C THR A 707 -2.08 -48.48 42.58
N ASN A 708 -1.46 -47.41 42.09
CA ASN A 708 -0.93 -47.31 40.74
C ASN A 708 0.26 -48.27 40.52
N GLN A 709 1.12 -48.44 41.54
CA GLN A 709 2.20 -49.43 41.53
C GLN A 709 1.69 -50.88 41.43
N ASN A 710 0.61 -51.23 42.14
CA ASN A 710 0.03 -52.57 42.09
C ASN A 710 -0.64 -52.90 40.74
N ILE A 711 -1.18 -51.90 40.04
CA ILE A 711 -1.70 -52.07 38.68
C ILE A 711 -0.53 -52.20 37.70
N GLY A 712 0.45 -51.31 37.80
CA GLY A 712 1.62 -51.22 36.93
C GLY A 712 1.30 -50.73 35.52
N MET A 713 2.30 -50.14 34.85
CA MET A 713 2.20 -49.66 33.46
C MET A 713 3.28 -50.30 32.58
N ALA A 714 2.97 -50.60 31.32
CA ALA A 714 3.92 -51.03 30.30
C ALA A 714 3.76 -50.21 29.02
N ALA A 715 4.83 -50.09 28.22
CA ALA A 715 4.83 -49.27 27.00
C ALA A 715 3.85 -49.74 25.90
N LEU A 716 3.31 -50.97 26.00
CA LEU A 716 2.31 -51.54 25.10
C LEU A 716 0.91 -51.61 25.73
N ASP A 717 0.70 -51.07 26.94
CA ASP A 717 -0.62 -51.02 27.55
C ASP A 717 -1.52 -50.01 26.85
N VAL A 718 -2.80 -50.37 26.67
CA VAL A 718 -3.83 -49.49 26.13
C VAL A 718 -4.44 -48.72 27.30
N ILE A 719 -4.09 -47.44 27.43
CA ILE A 719 -4.65 -46.55 28.44
C ILE A 719 -5.76 -45.74 27.79
N MET A 720 -6.95 -45.75 28.40
CA MET A 720 -8.10 -44.95 28.00
C MET A 720 -8.38 -43.91 29.07
N VAL A 721 -8.60 -42.66 28.68
CA VAL A 721 -8.71 -41.50 29.56
C VAL A 721 -10.00 -40.75 29.25
N ASP A 722 -10.82 -40.54 30.28
CA ASP A 722 -11.95 -39.61 30.23
C ASP A 722 -11.46 -38.28 30.80
N TYR A 723 -11.37 -37.23 29.97
CA TYR A 723 -10.88 -35.90 30.36
C TYR A 723 -11.68 -34.78 29.71
N ARG A 724 -11.52 -33.58 30.27
CA ARG A 724 -12.05 -32.30 29.81
C ARG A 724 -10.84 -31.40 29.52
N TYR A 725 -10.82 -30.77 28.36
CA TYR A 725 -9.77 -29.85 27.93
C TYR A 725 -10.37 -28.48 27.59
N ARG A 726 -9.54 -27.43 27.61
CA ARG A 726 -9.98 -26.08 27.27
C ARG A 726 -10.01 -25.92 25.75
N SER A 727 -11.03 -25.27 25.18
CA SER A 727 -11.09 -25.07 23.74
C SER A 727 -9.99 -24.13 23.23
N SER A 728 -9.69 -23.08 24.00
CA SER A 728 -8.59 -22.15 23.75
C SER A 728 -8.20 -21.41 25.04
N ASN A 729 -6.92 -21.05 25.19
CA ASN A 729 -6.38 -20.12 26.17
C ASN A 729 -6.58 -18.65 25.76
N GLU A 730 -7.03 -18.41 24.52
CA GLU A 730 -7.31 -17.10 23.97
C GLU A 730 -8.81 -16.80 24.04
N LEU A 731 -9.15 -15.67 24.68
CA LEU A 731 -10.51 -15.17 24.82
C LEU A 731 -10.70 -13.94 23.94
N ILE A 732 -11.43 -14.10 22.83
CA ILE A 732 -11.78 -13.01 21.91
C ILE A 732 -12.68 -12.00 22.62
N LEU A 733 -12.34 -10.71 22.52
CA LEU A 733 -13.08 -9.61 23.14
C LEU A 733 -14.24 -9.13 22.27
N SER A 734 -15.32 -8.63 22.89
CA SER A 734 -16.54 -8.26 22.17
C SER A 734 -16.44 -7.04 21.25
N GLU A 735 -15.65 -6.02 21.63
CA GLU A 735 -15.47 -4.77 20.87
C GLU A 735 -14.09 -4.76 20.21
N GLN A 736 -14.03 -4.38 18.93
CA GLN A 736 -12.88 -4.60 18.06
C GLN A 736 -12.62 -3.36 17.17
N PRO A 737 -11.35 -3.07 16.81
CA PRO A 737 -10.11 -3.70 17.26
C PRO A 737 -9.66 -3.18 18.64
N VAL A 738 -8.83 -3.97 19.33
CA VAL A 738 -8.37 -3.70 20.68
C VAL A 738 -7.00 -3.00 20.64
N ILE A 739 -6.86 -1.85 21.29
CA ILE A 739 -5.60 -1.10 21.30
C ILE A 739 -4.64 -1.65 22.36
N GLU A 740 -5.12 -1.77 23.60
CA GLU A 740 -4.39 -2.30 24.75
C GLU A 740 -5.36 -2.89 25.79
N VAL A 741 -4.88 -3.84 26.59
CA VAL A 741 -5.58 -4.38 27.76
C VAL A 741 -5.09 -3.63 29.00
N VAL A 742 -5.99 -2.95 29.70
CA VAL A 742 -5.69 -2.10 30.85
C VAL A 742 -5.56 -2.93 32.13
N SER A 743 -6.49 -3.87 32.35
CA SER A 743 -6.49 -4.75 33.51
C SER A 743 -7.42 -5.95 33.29
N VAL A 744 -7.11 -7.07 33.95
CA VAL A 744 -8.03 -8.21 34.09
C VAL A 744 -8.31 -8.44 35.57
N THR A 745 -9.57 -8.63 35.94
CA THR A 745 -9.95 -9.08 37.30
C THR A 745 -10.71 -10.41 37.25
N ASP A 746 -10.58 -11.19 38.33
CA ASP A 746 -11.33 -12.44 38.53
C ASP A 746 -12.80 -12.19 38.95
N THR A 747 -13.53 -13.27 39.26
CA THR A 747 -14.93 -13.21 39.71
C THR A 747 -15.10 -12.60 41.13
N ASN A 748 -14.00 -12.37 41.87
CA ASN A 748 -13.98 -11.71 43.18
C ASN A 748 -13.45 -10.26 43.11
N ASP A 749 -13.36 -9.69 41.90
CA ASP A 749 -12.75 -8.38 41.60
C ASP A 749 -11.24 -8.26 41.99
N ALA A 750 -10.54 -9.38 42.15
CA ALA A 750 -9.09 -9.39 42.37
C ALA A 750 -8.33 -9.23 41.04
N THR A 751 -7.39 -8.28 40.98
CA THR A 751 -6.57 -8.04 39.78
C THR A 751 -5.60 -9.19 39.51
N ILE A 752 -5.61 -9.69 38.28
CA ILE A 752 -4.65 -10.68 37.78
C ILE A 752 -3.34 -9.97 37.41
N ASP A 753 -2.20 -10.59 37.72
CA ASP A 753 -0.87 -10.09 37.37
C ASP A 753 -0.70 -10.00 35.85
N SER A 754 -0.19 -8.88 35.33
CA SER A 754 -0.01 -8.66 33.88
C SER A 754 1.07 -9.53 33.24
N SER A 755 1.83 -10.31 34.00
CA SER A 755 2.68 -11.39 33.47
C SER A 755 1.92 -12.67 33.10
N LYS A 756 0.63 -12.75 33.44
CA LYS A 756 -0.23 -13.94 33.21
C LYS A 756 -1.20 -13.79 32.05
N TYR A 757 -1.27 -12.62 31.42
CA TYR A 757 -2.12 -12.40 30.26
C TYR A 757 -1.45 -11.44 29.26
N GLU A 758 -1.79 -11.58 27.99
CA GLU A 758 -1.23 -10.78 26.92
C GLU A 758 -2.26 -10.56 25.80
N LEU A 759 -2.15 -9.44 25.08
CA LEU A 759 -3.01 -9.13 23.94
C LEU A 759 -2.46 -9.82 22.69
N THR A 760 -3.30 -10.63 22.05
CA THR A 760 -2.99 -11.35 20.83
C THR A 760 -3.78 -10.74 19.65
N LYS A 761 -3.07 -10.42 18.57
CA LYS A 761 -3.58 -9.88 17.31
C LYS A 761 -3.14 -10.77 16.16
N SER A 762 -3.84 -11.91 15.97
CA SER A 762 -3.43 -12.98 15.06
C SER A 762 -3.97 -12.88 13.63
N GLU A 763 -4.76 -11.85 13.30
CA GLU A 763 -5.33 -11.67 11.95
C GLU A 763 -4.56 -10.63 11.12
N ASP A 764 -4.35 -10.91 9.83
CA ASP A 764 -3.73 -9.98 8.89
C ASP A 764 -4.58 -8.70 8.74
N ILE A 765 -3.94 -7.54 8.84
CA ILE A 765 -4.57 -6.25 8.59
C ILE A 765 -5.16 -6.13 7.19
N LEU A 766 -4.59 -6.83 6.20
CA LEU A 766 -5.11 -6.87 4.83
C LEU A 766 -6.30 -7.83 4.67
N GLN A 767 -6.61 -8.62 5.70
CA GLN A 767 -7.78 -9.48 5.79
C GLN A 767 -8.81 -8.88 6.77
N ASN A 768 -8.79 -9.26 8.05
CA ASN A 768 -9.75 -8.80 9.07
C ASN A 768 -9.09 -8.05 10.25
N GLY A 769 -7.77 -8.06 10.36
CA GLY A 769 -7.04 -7.41 11.46
C GLY A 769 -7.28 -5.90 11.51
N GLU A 770 -7.19 -5.31 12.70
CA GLU A 770 -7.46 -3.89 12.96
C GLU A 770 -8.86 -3.40 12.50
N SER A 771 -9.83 -4.32 12.32
CA SER A 771 -11.20 -4.00 11.87
C SER A 771 -12.27 -4.15 12.96
N THR A 772 -13.47 -3.67 12.66
CA THR A 772 -14.67 -3.88 13.48
C THR A 772 -15.11 -5.35 13.61
N ILE A 773 -14.58 -6.25 12.77
CA ILE A 773 -14.82 -7.70 12.83
C ILE A 773 -13.55 -8.52 13.13
N ALA A 774 -12.49 -7.86 13.60
CA ALA A 774 -11.25 -8.52 14.01
C ALA A 774 -11.50 -9.50 15.17
N LYS A 775 -10.56 -10.41 15.41
CA LYS A 775 -10.60 -11.37 16.51
C LYS A 775 -9.48 -11.15 17.53
N ASP A 776 -9.17 -9.88 17.85
CA ASP A 776 -8.18 -9.58 18.90
C ASP A 776 -8.62 -10.24 20.22
N SER A 777 -7.70 -10.98 20.83
CA SER A 777 -7.98 -11.87 21.96
C SER A 777 -7.03 -11.61 23.13
N VAL A 778 -7.46 -11.94 24.34
CA VAL A 778 -6.56 -12.00 25.50
C VAL A 778 -6.13 -13.44 25.71
N LYS A 779 -4.84 -13.69 25.56
CA LYS A 779 -4.20 -14.97 25.83
C LYS A 779 -3.81 -15.04 27.30
N PHE A 780 -4.09 -16.17 27.94
CA PHE A 780 -3.76 -16.38 29.36
C PHE A 780 -2.70 -17.46 29.53
N TYR A 781 -1.70 -17.17 30.37
CA TYR A 781 -0.62 -18.07 30.75
C TYR A 781 -0.84 -18.60 32.17
N PHE A 782 -1.01 -19.91 32.30
CA PHE A 782 -1.26 -20.59 33.58
C PHE A 782 -0.05 -21.44 33.97
N ASN A 783 0.39 -21.36 35.22
CA ASN A 783 1.42 -22.23 35.79
C ASN A 783 0.82 -23.19 36.83
N ASP A 784 1.47 -24.34 37.07
CA ASP A 784 1.13 -25.31 38.13
C ASP A 784 0.90 -24.73 39.54
N SER A 785 1.41 -23.53 39.81
CA SER A 785 1.27 -22.82 41.10
C SER A 785 0.12 -21.82 41.15
N ASP A 786 -0.53 -21.53 40.02
CA ASP A 786 -1.57 -20.52 39.92
C ASP A 786 -2.92 -21.15 40.29
N ASN A 787 -3.29 -20.97 41.56
CA ASN A 787 -4.46 -21.58 42.20
C ASN A 787 -5.78 -20.90 41.77
N ILE A 788 -6.01 -20.82 40.46
CA ILE A 788 -7.18 -20.26 39.78
C ILE A 788 -8.26 -21.34 39.75
N ASN A 789 -9.50 -21.00 40.15
CA ASN A 789 -10.58 -21.97 40.24
C ASN A 789 -11.22 -22.12 38.84
N GLU A 790 -10.62 -22.97 38.00
CA GLU A 790 -11.04 -23.15 36.59
C GLU A 790 -12.54 -23.43 36.38
N LEU A 791 -13.24 -23.93 37.40
CA LEU A 791 -14.70 -24.06 37.46
C LEU A 791 -15.29 -23.46 38.74
N VAL A 792 -16.45 -22.84 38.57
CA VAL A 792 -17.32 -22.34 39.64
C VAL A 792 -18.65 -23.08 39.59
N SER A 793 -19.02 -23.74 40.69
CA SER A 793 -20.35 -24.34 40.86
C SER A 793 -21.35 -23.27 41.32
N VAL A 794 -22.41 -23.05 40.55
CA VAL A 794 -23.52 -22.16 40.90
C VAL A 794 -24.70 -23.01 41.35
N GLU A 795 -25.20 -22.75 42.56
CA GLU A 795 -26.39 -23.41 43.11
C GLU A 795 -27.56 -22.43 43.24
N ASN A 796 -28.76 -22.90 42.90
CA ASN A 796 -30.04 -22.23 43.09
C ASN A 796 -30.16 -20.83 42.46
N GLU A 797 -29.63 -20.62 41.26
CA GLU A 797 -29.80 -19.36 40.53
C GLU A 797 -31.28 -19.16 40.12
N GLU A 798 -31.92 -18.10 40.63
CA GLU A 798 -33.33 -17.80 40.36
C GLU A 798 -33.55 -17.25 38.93
N LYS A 799 -34.51 -17.84 38.20
CA LYS A 799 -35.02 -17.32 36.92
C LYS A 799 -36.54 -17.37 36.85
N ASP A 800 -37.15 -16.30 36.36
CA ASP A 800 -38.57 -16.28 35.98
C ASP A 800 -38.70 -16.72 34.51
N MET A 801 -39.46 -17.79 34.26
CA MET A 801 -39.58 -18.40 32.93
C MET A 801 -40.77 -17.83 32.16
N LEU A 802 -40.50 -17.21 31.01
CA LEU A 802 -41.51 -16.55 30.18
C LEU A 802 -41.56 -17.14 28.76
N ILE A 803 -42.76 -17.18 28.17
CA ILE A 803 -42.96 -17.66 26.79
C ILE A 803 -42.29 -16.71 25.78
N ASN A 804 -41.55 -17.27 24.83
CA ASN A 804 -40.76 -16.54 23.82
C ASN A 804 -39.71 -15.55 24.37
N VAL A 805 -39.39 -15.58 25.66
CA VAL A 805 -38.33 -14.76 26.27
C VAL A 805 -37.32 -15.71 26.93
N PRO A 806 -36.14 -15.95 26.33
CA PRO A 806 -35.14 -16.85 26.89
C PRO A 806 -34.54 -16.28 28.18
N ALA A 807 -34.52 -17.09 29.24
CA ALA A 807 -33.91 -16.74 30.52
C ALA A 807 -32.38 -16.86 30.43
N LYS A 808 -31.66 -15.75 30.63
CA LYS A 808 -30.19 -15.68 30.59
C LYS A 808 -29.59 -16.16 31.92
N LEU A 809 -28.61 -17.07 31.89
CA LEU A 809 -27.80 -17.40 33.08
C LEU A 809 -26.81 -16.27 33.44
N ASN A 810 -26.34 -16.24 34.68
CA ASN A 810 -25.50 -15.15 35.18
C ASN A 810 -24.02 -15.26 34.78
N LEU A 811 -23.48 -16.48 34.58
CA LEU A 811 -22.10 -16.70 34.13
C LEU A 811 -22.02 -17.07 32.63
N LYS A 812 -20.84 -16.92 32.03
CA LYS A 812 -20.52 -17.41 30.68
C LYS A 812 -19.77 -18.75 30.81
N GLY A 813 -19.49 -19.46 29.71
CA GLY A 813 -18.75 -20.73 29.79
C GLY A 813 -19.43 -21.85 30.59
N VAL A 814 -20.77 -21.88 30.63
CA VAL A 814 -21.57 -22.88 31.35
C VAL A 814 -21.46 -24.26 30.69
N ASP A 815 -21.16 -25.32 31.45
CA ASP A 815 -21.24 -26.70 30.96
C ASP A 815 -22.72 -27.15 30.91
N ILE A 816 -23.26 -27.23 29.69
CA ILE A 816 -24.66 -27.54 29.44
C ILE A 816 -25.13 -28.90 30.01
N ASP A 817 -24.22 -29.86 30.20
CA ASP A 817 -24.56 -31.18 30.73
C ASP A 817 -24.67 -31.20 32.26
N THR A 818 -24.27 -30.11 32.92
CA THR A 818 -24.39 -29.92 34.38
C THR A 818 -25.66 -29.15 34.79
N ILE A 819 -26.40 -28.60 33.82
CA ILE A 819 -27.58 -27.76 34.09
C ILE A 819 -28.73 -28.60 34.67
N VAL A 820 -29.13 -28.28 35.90
CA VAL A 820 -30.28 -28.89 36.58
C VAL A 820 -31.28 -27.80 36.97
N VAL A 821 -32.43 -27.78 36.29
CA VAL A 821 -33.53 -26.84 36.58
C VAL A 821 -34.51 -27.48 37.57
N LYS A 822 -34.77 -26.80 38.70
CA LYS A 822 -35.58 -27.25 39.83
C LYS A 822 -36.78 -26.31 40.11
N PRO A 823 -37.88 -26.83 40.68
CA PRO A 823 -39.03 -26.01 41.11
C PRO A 823 -38.82 -25.31 42.47
N ASP A 824 -37.87 -25.80 43.30
CA ASP A 824 -37.57 -25.25 44.62
C ASP A 824 -36.05 -25.24 44.90
N ASN A 825 -35.62 -24.39 45.83
CA ASN A 825 -34.24 -24.32 46.32
C ASN A 825 -33.94 -25.34 47.44
N THR A 826 -34.94 -26.12 47.86
CA THR A 826 -34.81 -27.14 48.89
C THR A 826 -34.48 -28.53 48.33
N GLY A 827 -34.45 -28.70 47.00
CA GLY A 827 -34.17 -29.98 46.34
C GLY A 827 -35.25 -31.03 46.58
N THR A 828 -36.46 -30.60 46.92
CA THR A 828 -37.58 -31.48 47.33
C THR A 828 -38.52 -31.84 46.20
N GLY A 829 -38.57 -31.02 45.15
CA GLY A 829 -39.26 -31.34 43.90
C GLY A 829 -38.37 -32.09 42.91
N SER A 830 -38.97 -32.90 42.04
CA SER A 830 -38.27 -33.50 40.89
C SER A 830 -37.74 -32.40 39.97
N ALA A 831 -36.49 -32.51 39.52
CA ALA A 831 -35.94 -31.64 38.50
C ALA A 831 -36.73 -31.75 37.18
N TYR A 832 -36.85 -30.62 36.48
CA TYR A 832 -37.44 -30.54 35.16
C TYR A 832 -36.54 -31.20 34.11
N ARG A 833 -37.12 -31.66 33.01
CA ARG A 833 -36.43 -32.44 31.97
C ARG A 833 -36.03 -31.58 30.77
N LEU A 834 -34.74 -31.58 30.45
CA LEU A 834 -34.21 -31.01 29.21
C LEU A 834 -34.90 -31.61 27.97
N ASN A 835 -35.15 -30.77 26.97
CA ASN A 835 -35.87 -31.05 25.73
C ASN A 835 -37.35 -31.48 25.88
N VAL A 836 -37.90 -31.47 27.10
CA VAL A 836 -39.31 -31.76 27.41
C VAL A 836 -39.98 -30.56 28.06
N ASP A 837 -39.43 -30.09 29.18
CA ASP A 837 -39.95 -28.98 29.96
C ASP A 837 -39.30 -27.64 29.56
N TYR A 838 -38.01 -27.68 29.25
CA TYR A 838 -37.21 -26.54 28.78
C TYR A 838 -36.21 -27.00 27.72
N THR A 839 -35.64 -26.04 26.99
CA THR A 839 -34.47 -26.23 26.11
C THR A 839 -33.37 -25.27 26.49
N VAL A 840 -32.13 -25.72 26.39
CA VAL A 840 -30.94 -24.88 26.57
C VAL A 840 -30.44 -24.45 25.19
N THR A 841 -30.20 -23.15 25.02
CA THR A 841 -29.40 -22.61 23.92
C THR A 841 -27.99 -22.36 24.49
N PRO A 842 -26.96 -23.10 24.05
CA PRO A 842 -25.60 -22.93 24.56
C PRO A 842 -25.07 -21.53 24.22
N GLY A 843 -24.37 -20.92 25.18
CA GLY A 843 -23.59 -19.71 24.97
C GLY A 843 -22.23 -19.99 24.32
N SER A 844 -21.43 -18.94 24.15
CA SER A 844 -20.04 -18.97 23.69
C SER A 844 -19.10 -18.43 24.79
N VAL A 845 -17.84 -18.16 24.45
CA VAL A 845 -16.91 -17.41 25.31
C VAL A 845 -17.36 -15.97 25.56
N THR A 846 -18.13 -15.37 24.63
CA THR A 846 -18.65 -14.00 24.69
C THR A 846 -20.17 -13.91 24.89
N THR A 847 -20.94 -14.96 24.60
CA THR A 847 -22.40 -14.96 24.79
C THR A 847 -22.84 -15.87 25.95
N TYR A 848 -23.90 -15.46 26.65
CA TYR A 848 -24.44 -16.22 27.78
C TYR A 848 -25.20 -17.47 27.32
N THR A 849 -25.26 -18.49 28.18
CA THR A 849 -26.16 -19.63 28.00
C THR A 849 -27.59 -19.22 28.39
N TYR A 850 -28.57 -19.67 27.60
CA TYR A 850 -29.98 -19.33 27.78
C TYR A 850 -30.85 -20.57 27.99
N ILE A 851 -31.90 -20.43 28.80
CA ILE A 851 -32.93 -21.45 29.03
C ILE A 851 -34.26 -20.93 28.49
N SER A 852 -34.91 -21.71 27.61
CA SER A 852 -36.20 -21.39 27.01
C SER A 852 -37.27 -22.38 27.42
N LEU A 853 -38.48 -21.90 27.69
CA LEU A 853 -39.64 -22.73 28.01
C LEU A 853 -40.13 -23.51 26.78
N LYS A 854 -40.63 -24.74 26.97
CA LYS A 854 -41.32 -25.51 25.92
C LYS A 854 -42.82 -25.51 26.13
N ASP A 855 -43.59 -25.29 25.05
CA ASP A 855 -45.06 -25.14 25.09
C ASP A 855 -45.83 -26.30 25.72
N ASN A 856 -45.24 -27.50 25.74
CA ASN A 856 -45.83 -28.72 26.32
C ASN A 856 -45.18 -29.15 27.66
N GLY A 857 -44.37 -28.28 28.26
CA GLY A 857 -43.63 -28.55 29.50
C GLY A 857 -44.45 -28.46 30.78
N MET A 858 -43.88 -28.95 31.88
CA MET A 858 -44.44 -28.81 33.24
C MET A 858 -44.19 -27.43 33.86
N ILE A 859 -43.27 -26.63 33.31
CA ILE A 859 -43.02 -25.23 33.68
C ILE A 859 -44.07 -24.35 32.99
N ARG A 860 -44.75 -23.47 33.73
CA ARG A 860 -45.75 -22.53 33.18
C ARG A 860 -45.13 -21.16 32.92
N ASN A 861 -45.73 -20.41 32.02
CA ASN A 861 -45.37 -19.01 31.78
C ASN A 861 -45.59 -18.17 33.05
N GLY A 862 -44.51 -17.62 33.59
CA GLY A 862 -44.47 -16.87 34.86
C GLY A 862 -44.07 -17.70 36.08
N ASP A 863 -43.78 -18.99 35.93
CA ASP A 863 -43.20 -19.79 37.03
C ASP A 863 -41.74 -19.39 37.28
N ARG A 864 -41.35 -19.34 38.56
CA ARG A 864 -39.95 -19.19 38.98
C ARG A 864 -39.30 -20.56 39.11
N VAL A 865 -38.11 -20.70 38.54
CA VAL A 865 -37.26 -21.90 38.65
C VAL A 865 -35.92 -21.55 39.28
N TYR A 866 -35.26 -22.56 39.82
CA TYR A 866 -33.91 -22.49 40.36
C TYR A 866 -32.99 -23.33 39.49
N VAL A 867 -31.82 -22.81 39.11
CA VAL A 867 -30.87 -23.51 38.22
C VAL A 867 -29.57 -23.76 38.98
N ASP A 868 -29.14 -25.01 38.99
CA ASP A 868 -27.76 -25.39 39.36
C ASP A 868 -26.97 -25.68 38.09
N TYR A 869 -25.69 -25.30 38.05
CA TYR A 869 -24.77 -25.61 36.95
C TYR A 869 -23.30 -25.40 37.36
N GLU A 870 -22.37 -26.00 36.61
CA GLU A 870 -20.95 -25.62 36.60
C GLU A 870 -20.69 -24.65 35.44
N ALA A 871 -19.85 -23.65 35.69
CA ALA A 871 -19.34 -22.74 34.66
C ALA A 871 -17.83 -22.55 34.82
N SER A 872 -17.18 -22.06 33.76
CA SER A 872 -15.85 -21.46 33.89
C SER A 872 -15.88 -20.31 34.89
N GLU A 873 -14.74 -20.03 35.52
CA GLU A 873 -14.51 -18.70 36.10
C GLU A 873 -14.67 -17.62 35.02
N ASN A 874 -15.32 -16.52 35.40
CA ASN A 874 -15.52 -15.34 34.57
C ASN A 874 -14.42 -14.30 34.90
N PHE A 875 -13.83 -13.71 33.87
CA PHE A 875 -12.85 -12.64 33.98
C PHE A 875 -13.44 -11.34 33.43
N ASN A 876 -13.32 -10.24 34.18
CA ASN A 876 -13.66 -8.92 33.68
C ASN A 876 -12.41 -8.29 33.07
N VAL A 877 -12.35 -8.22 31.75
CA VAL A 877 -11.24 -7.61 31.00
C VAL A 877 -11.61 -6.16 30.72
N THR A 878 -10.81 -5.23 31.24
CA THR A 878 -10.87 -3.81 30.90
C THR A 878 -9.84 -3.50 29.83
N TYR A 879 -10.29 -2.97 28.69
CA TYR A 879 -9.45 -2.70 27.51
C TYR A 879 -9.89 -1.42 26.80
N THR A 880 -9.04 -0.88 25.93
CA THR A 880 -9.37 0.31 25.12
C THR A 880 -9.60 -0.04 23.67
N VAL A 881 -10.62 0.56 23.06
CA VAL A 881 -10.95 0.44 21.62
C VAL A 881 -11.08 1.81 20.96
N ASN A 882 -10.96 1.85 19.63
CA ASN A 882 -11.23 3.04 18.84
C ASN A 882 -12.70 3.05 18.35
N ASN A 883 -13.62 3.55 19.17
CA ASN A 883 -15.07 3.60 18.87
C ASN A 883 -15.43 4.46 17.63
N LEU A 884 -14.46 5.17 17.05
CA LEU A 884 -14.65 5.82 15.76
C LEU A 884 -14.90 4.81 14.62
N LEU A 885 -14.30 3.62 14.70
CA LEU A 885 -14.37 2.62 13.63
C LEU A 885 -15.78 2.04 13.50
N SER A 886 -16.44 1.72 14.61
CA SER A 886 -17.85 1.29 14.62
C SER A 886 -18.78 2.38 14.06
N GLN A 887 -18.57 3.65 14.42
CA GLN A 887 -19.35 4.77 13.89
C GLN A 887 -19.18 4.97 12.37
N VAL A 888 -17.97 4.74 11.84
CA VAL A 888 -17.73 4.78 10.39
C VAL A 888 -18.33 3.54 9.72
N GLN A 889 -18.23 2.36 10.32
CA GLN A 889 -18.88 1.13 9.81
C GLN A 889 -20.39 1.31 9.71
N ASP A 890 -21.07 1.80 10.75
CA ASP A 890 -22.51 2.08 10.71
C ASP A 890 -22.91 3.06 9.60
N ALA A 891 -22.09 4.10 9.38
CA ALA A 891 -22.33 5.10 8.35
C ALA A 891 -22.13 4.54 6.93
N ILE A 892 -21.17 3.61 6.75
CA ILE A 892 -20.91 2.92 5.48
C ILE A 892 -21.96 1.84 5.23
N ASP A 893 -22.35 1.07 6.24
CA ASP A 893 -23.38 0.03 6.16
C ASP A 893 -24.78 0.61 5.85
N SER A 894 -25.04 1.84 6.28
CA SER A 894 -26.25 2.60 5.92
C SER A 894 -26.27 3.09 4.45
N MET A 895 -25.14 3.02 3.75
CA MET A 895 -24.89 3.69 2.47
C MET A 895 -24.46 2.72 1.35
N LYS A 896 -23.84 1.59 1.70
CA LYS A 896 -23.31 0.58 0.78
C LYS A 896 -24.39 -0.14 -0.02
N HIS A 897 -24.02 -0.65 -1.18
CA HIS A 897 -24.89 -1.52 -1.98
C HIS A 897 -24.99 -2.91 -1.35
N ALA A 898 -26.14 -3.58 -1.52
CA ALA A 898 -26.42 -4.86 -0.86
C ALA A 898 -25.45 -6.02 -1.23
N CYS A 899 -24.70 -5.90 -2.33
CA CYS A 899 -23.70 -6.88 -2.76
C CYS A 899 -22.25 -6.48 -2.38
N ALA A 900 -22.04 -5.32 -1.76
CA ALA A 900 -20.72 -4.84 -1.38
C ALA A 900 -20.35 -5.29 0.04
N ASP A 901 -19.27 -6.05 0.15
CA ASP A 901 -18.71 -6.47 1.44
C ASP A 901 -17.64 -5.45 1.87
N THR A 902 -18.08 -4.42 2.59
CA THR A 902 -17.26 -3.29 3.04
C THR A 902 -16.81 -3.45 4.49
N ILE A 903 -15.50 -3.40 4.76
CA ILE A 903 -14.94 -3.41 6.12
C ILE A 903 -14.20 -2.11 6.40
N VAL A 904 -14.45 -1.52 7.58
CA VAL A 904 -13.71 -0.38 8.10
C VAL A 904 -12.60 -0.85 9.04
N LYS A 905 -11.38 -0.33 8.83
CA LYS A 905 -10.14 -0.71 9.48
C LYS A 905 -9.42 0.49 10.06
N ASN A 906 -8.65 0.29 11.12
CA ASN A 906 -7.70 1.26 11.63
C ASN A 906 -6.51 1.39 10.66
N ALA A 907 -6.05 2.61 10.41
CA ALA A 907 -4.78 2.81 9.71
C ALA A 907 -3.58 2.54 10.64
N VAL A 908 -2.44 2.13 10.08
CA VAL A 908 -1.25 1.76 10.87
C VAL A 908 -0.50 3.00 11.35
N GLY A 909 -0.56 3.29 12.65
CA GLY A 909 0.15 4.42 13.27
C GLY A 909 1.54 4.04 13.75
N ASN A 910 2.58 4.48 13.04
CA ASN A 910 3.98 4.21 13.40
C ASN A 910 4.65 5.44 14.05
N TYR A 911 5.39 5.24 15.14
CA TYR A 911 6.11 6.33 15.82
C TYR A 911 7.47 6.59 15.17
N ALA A 912 7.78 7.86 14.89
CA ALA A 912 9.09 8.30 14.43
C ALA A 912 9.93 8.83 15.62
N ASP A 913 11.14 8.30 15.80
CA ASP A 913 12.05 8.69 16.87
C ASP A 913 13.20 9.57 16.34
N PHE A 914 13.46 10.69 17.03
CA PHE A 914 14.42 11.70 16.61
C PHE A 914 15.50 11.96 17.68
N ALA A 915 16.74 12.16 17.23
CA ALA A 915 17.80 12.74 18.04
C ALA A 915 18.72 13.61 17.17
N PHE A 916 18.96 14.84 17.61
CA PHE A 916 19.87 15.79 16.94
C PHE A 916 20.12 16.99 17.87
N LYS A 917 21.12 17.80 17.52
CA LYS A 917 21.44 19.04 18.23
C LYS A 917 21.04 20.26 17.41
N VAL A 918 20.38 21.23 18.04
CA VAL A 918 20.01 22.51 17.42
C VAL A 918 20.83 23.63 18.07
N VAL A 919 21.46 24.47 17.24
CA VAL A 919 22.22 25.63 17.71
C VAL A 919 21.25 26.79 17.94
N ALA A 920 21.19 27.29 19.16
CA ALA A 920 20.41 28.45 19.54
C ALA A 920 21.09 29.76 19.10
N LYS A 921 20.29 30.73 18.65
CA LYS A 921 20.76 32.11 18.46
C LYS A 921 21.11 32.72 19.83
N THR A 922 22.22 33.44 19.90
CA THR A 922 22.69 34.13 21.12
C THR A 922 21.55 34.91 21.80
N GLY A 923 21.27 34.60 23.08
CA GLY A 923 20.22 35.24 23.88
C GLY A 923 18.84 34.55 23.87
N THR A 924 18.69 33.40 23.21
CA THR A 924 17.44 32.63 23.20
C THR A 924 17.30 31.73 24.43
N ASP A 925 16.11 31.68 25.04
CA ASP A 925 15.78 30.68 26.07
C ASP A 925 15.77 29.26 25.46
N LYS A 926 16.58 28.37 26.03
CA LYS A 926 16.76 26.98 25.55
C LYS A 926 15.56 26.08 25.80
N THR A 927 14.87 26.26 26.93
CA THR A 927 13.69 25.47 27.30
C THR A 927 12.54 25.82 26.36
N LEU A 928 12.32 27.12 26.14
CA LEU A 928 11.34 27.62 25.19
C LEU A 928 11.67 27.23 23.74
N LEU A 929 12.96 27.29 23.35
CA LEU A 929 13.38 26.84 22.02
C LEU A 929 13.19 25.33 21.83
N LYS A 930 13.53 24.50 22.83
CA LYS A 930 13.26 23.05 22.76
C LYS A 930 11.78 22.79 22.56
N SER A 931 10.93 23.40 23.38
CA SER A 931 9.47 23.26 23.28
C SER A 931 8.94 23.67 21.90
N ARG A 932 9.41 24.81 21.35
CA ARG A 932 9.06 25.26 19.98
C ARG A 932 9.53 24.32 18.87
N VAL A 933 10.74 23.76 18.96
CA VAL A 933 11.27 22.77 18.01
C VAL A 933 10.44 21.48 18.06
N GLN A 934 10.07 21.04 19.26
CA GLN A 934 9.20 19.87 19.45
C GLN A 934 7.81 20.10 18.84
N THR A 935 7.19 21.27 19.08
CA THR A 935 5.91 21.63 18.44
C THR A 935 6.03 21.74 16.92
N ALA A 936 7.10 22.31 16.37
CA ALA A 936 7.28 22.41 14.93
C ALA A 936 7.40 21.05 14.24
N LEU A 937 8.12 20.10 14.86
CA LEU A 937 8.28 18.75 14.34
C LEU A 937 6.99 17.91 14.52
N ALA A 938 6.28 18.06 15.63
CA ALA A 938 4.96 17.45 15.83
C ALA A 938 3.93 17.97 14.82
N ASN A 939 3.95 19.27 14.51
CA ASN A 939 3.13 19.84 13.45
C ASN A 939 3.52 19.29 12.07
N LEU A 940 4.81 19.19 11.75
CA LEU A 940 5.27 18.62 10.46
C LEU A 940 4.72 17.20 10.27
N VAL A 941 4.96 16.31 11.25
CA VAL A 941 4.50 14.91 11.20
C VAL A 941 2.96 14.83 11.20
N GLY A 942 2.27 15.69 11.94
CA GLY A 942 0.81 15.74 11.96
C GLY A 942 0.16 16.13 10.62
N HIS A 943 0.87 16.85 9.74
CA HIS A 943 0.38 17.23 8.42
C HIS A 943 0.64 16.19 7.32
N LEU A 944 1.52 15.20 7.56
CA LEU A 944 1.72 14.07 6.65
C LEU A 944 0.43 13.24 6.56
N LYS A 945 0.12 12.76 5.36
CA LYS A 945 -0.98 11.83 5.04
C LYS A 945 -0.58 10.37 5.23
N MET A 946 -1.53 9.47 5.07
CA MET A 946 -1.22 8.04 4.91
C MET A 946 -0.37 7.80 3.64
N GLY A 947 0.76 7.10 3.79
CA GLY A 947 1.76 6.86 2.74
C GLY A 947 2.72 8.03 2.45
N ASP A 948 2.61 9.18 3.14
CA ASP A 948 3.57 10.28 2.96
C ASP A 948 4.91 9.94 3.64
N THR A 949 5.99 9.90 2.85
CA THR A 949 7.36 9.67 3.33
C THR A 949 7.93 10.92 4.02
N LEU A 950 8.56 10.74 5.19
CA LEU A 950 9.25 11.82 5.89
C LEU A 950 10.74 11.86 5.54
N THR A 951 11.15 12.90 4.81
CA THR A 951 12.55 13.12 4.43
C THR A 951 13.31 13.97 5.44
N GLN A 952 14.62 13.74 5.57
CA GLN A 952 15.50 14.57 6.41
C GLN A 952 15.45 16.06 6.00
N GLY A 953 15.30 16.36 4.71
CA GLY A 953 15.18 17.73 4.20
C GLY A 953 13.96 18.47 4.76
N ALA A 954 12.81 17.79 4.87
CA ALA A 954 11.60 18.38 5.47
C ALA A 954 11.80 18.70 6.96
N VAL A 955 12.45 17.79 7.71
CA VAL A 955 12.78 18.00 9.14
C VAL A 955 13.71 19.20 9.32
N ILE A 956 14.77 19.30 8.51
CA ILE A 956 15.72 20.43 8.55
C ILE A 956 15.00 21.75 8.29
N ASN A 957 14.17 21.83 7.24
CA ASN A 957 13.43 23.04 6.88
C ASN A 957 12.45 23.48 8.00
N ALA A 958 11.71 22.54 8.59
CA ALA A 958 10.80 22.83 9.69
C ALA A 958 11.52 23.40 10.92
N ILE A 959 12.74 22.91 11.24
CA ILE A 959 13.53 23.37 12.39
C ILE A 959 14.17 24.74 12.12
N VAL A 960 14.71 24.97 10.91
CA VAL A 960 15.32 26.27 10.54
C VAL A 960 14.29 27.41 10.54
N GLY A 961 13.01 27.10 10.27
CA GLY A 961 11.90 28.04 10.41
C GLY A 961 11.58 28.48 11.86
N VAL A 962 12.09 27.80 12.89
CA VAL A 962 11.74 28.09 14.29
C VAL A 962 12.43 29.36 14.81
N LYS A 963 11.64 30.32 15.29
CA LYS A 963 12.12 31.57 15.92
C LYS A 963 12.99 31.27 17.16
N GLY A 964 14.30 31.38 16.97
CA GLY A 964 15.34 31.15 17.99
C GLY A 964 16.38 30.12 17.57
N ALA A 965 16.06 29.22 16.63
CA ALA A 965 17.03 28.34 15.99
C ALA A 965 17.94 29.13 15.06
N LYS A 966 19.22 28.75 14.99
CA LYS A 966 20.19 29.25 14.02
C LYS A 966 20.40 28.22 12.90
N GLU A 967 20.78 27.01 13.29
CA GLU A 967 21.11 25.88 12.41
C GLU A 967 20.92 24.56 13.18
N ILE A 968 20.73 23.47 12.45
CA ILE A 968 20.80 22.11 12.98
C ILE A 968 22.23 21.59 12.82
N GLN A 969 22.79 20.95 13.84
CA GLN A 969 24.11 20.36 13.76
C GLN A 969 24.02 19.05 12.97
N MET A 970 24.71 19.00 11.83
CA MET A 970 24.79 17.83 10.97
C MET A 970 26.00 16.94 11.33
N PRO A 971 25.91 15.61 11.17
CA PRO A 971 24.72 14.85 10.77
C PRO A 971 23.67 14.77 11.89
N ILE A 972 22.40 14.54 11.50
CA ILE A 972 21.34 14.12 12.42
C ILE A 972 21.82 12.86 13.15
N THR A 973 21.52 12.73 14.45
CA THR A 973 22.02 11.60 15.27
C THR A 973 21.12 10.38 15.15
N ARG A 974 19.80 10.58 15.06
CA ARG A 974 18.80 9.52 14.85
C ARG A 974 17.57 10.06 14.12
N MET A 975 17.12 9.32 13.11
CA MET A 975 15.84 9.50 12.44
C MET A 975 15.40 8.14 11.87
N MET A 976 14.42 7.53 12.52
CA MET A 976 13.98 6.15 12.25
C MET A 976 12.57 5.87 12.81
N LYS A 977 11.90 4.82 12.32
CA LYS A 977 10.74 4.23 13.00
C LYS A 977 11.19 3.66 14.37
N ARG A 978 10.42 3.89 15.43
CA ARG A 978 10.63 3.34 16.77
C ARG A 978 10.57 1.80 16.74
N ASN A 979 11.21 1.12 17.70
CA ASN A 979 10.95 -0.31 17.97
C ASN A 979 9.44 -0.59 18.10
N SER A 980 9.03 -1.79 17.71
CA SER A 980 7.63 -2.25 17.67
C SER A 980 6.73 -1.42 16.74
N SER A 981 7.30 -0.71 15.75
CA SER A 981 6.53 -0.19 14.62
C SER A 981 6.18 -1.33 13.68
N TYR A 982 4.95 -1.37 13.19
CA TYR A 982 4.45 -2.42 12.30
C TYR A 982 4.72 -2.04 10.84
N ILE A 983 5.37 -2.93 10.09
CA ILE A 983 5.68 -2.75 8.67
C ILE A 983 4.78 -3.68 7.86
N VAL A 984 3.95 -3.10 6.99
CA VAL A 984 3.00 -3.86 6.16
C VAL A 984 3.57 -4.08 4.76
N LEU A 985 3.66 -5.35 4.33
CA LEU A 985 4.08 -5.75 2.98
C LEU A 985 5.35 -5.04 2.47
N ASP A 986 6.41 -5.09 3.25
CA ASP A 986 7.75 -4.67 2.82
C ASP A 986 8.15 -5.46 1.57
N ASP A 987 8.45 -4.76 0.47
CA ASP A 987 8.79 -5.37 -0.81
C ASP A 987 10.27 -5.77 -0.83
N ILE A 988 10.53 -7.06 -0.85
CA ILE A 988 11.87 -7.64 -0.86
C ILE A 988 12.56 -7.50 -2.23
N GLY A 989 11.80 -7.20 -3.28
CA GLY A 989 12.29 -7.05 -4.65
C GLY A 989 12.99 -8.30 -5.20
N GLU A 990 13.85 -8.10 -6.20
CA GLU A 990 14.68 -9.18 -6.75
C GLU A 990 15.84 -9.50 -5.81
N THR A 991 15.76 -10.62 -5.09
CA THR A 991 16.81 -11.07 -4.18
C THR A 991 17.43 -12.41 -4.58
N THR A 992 18.69 -12.60 -4.19
CA THR A 992 19.43 -13.85 -4.43
C THR A 992 19.35 -14.74 -3.22
N PHE A 993 19.02 -16.02 -3.45
CA PHE A 993 18.94 -17.04 -2.41
C PHE A 993 20.05 -18.08 -2.53
N GLU A 994 20.55 -18.53 -1.37
CA GLU A 994 21.40 -19.71 -1.22
C GLU A 994 20.61 -20.86 -0.57
N ILE A 995 21.06 -22.11 -0.74
CA ILE A 995 20.44 -23.26 -0.06
C ILE A 995 20.82 -23.22 1.42
N TYR A 996 19.83 -23.15 2.31
CA TYR A 996 20.04 -23.13 3.76
C TYR A 996 20.07 -24.56 4.33
N GLN A 997 19.02 -25.34 4.09
CA GLN A 997 18.90 -26.71 4.60
C GLN A 997 18.10 -27.60 3.64
N LYS A 998 18.42 -28.90 3.62
CA LYS A 998 17.62 -29.91 2.92
C LYS A 998 17.41 -31.10 3.84
N THR A 999 16.15 -31.39 4.19
CA THR A 999 15.84 -32.45 5.14
C THR A 999 15.51 -33.75 4.40
N SER A 1000 16.28 -34.80 4.64
CA SER A 1000 16.07 -36.12 4.02
C SER A 1000 14.73 -36.79 4.38
N ARG A 1001 14.07 -36.32 5.45
CA ARG A 1001 12.76 -36.84 5.93
C ARG A 1001 11.56 -36.23 5.20
N SER A 1002 11.63 -34.97 4.79
CA SER A 1002 10.56 -34.25 4.08
C SER A 1002 10.81 -34.17 2.56
N GLY A 1003 12.08 -34.21 2.13
CA GLY A 1003 12.47 -33.92 0.75
C GLY A 1003 12.52 -32.43 0.41
N VAL A 1004 11.95 -31.58 1.27
CA VAL A 1004 11.86 -30.12 1.09
C VAL A 1004 13.24 -29.47 1.29
N THR A 1005 13.52 -28.48 0.46
CA THR A 1005 14.73 -27.64 0.54
C THR A 1005 14.29 -26.24 0.97
N SER A 1006 14.95 -25.69 1.99
CA SER A 1006 14.79 -24.28 2.37
C SER A 1006 15.98 -23.46 1.87
N TYR A 1007 15.69 -22.20 1.58
CA TYR A 1007 16.58 -21.23 0.96
C TYR A 1007 16.65 -19.98 1.81
N ARG A 1008 17.82 -19.33 1.90
CA ARG A 1008 18.05 -18.11 2.66
C ARG A 1008 18.48 -16.97 1.74
N SER A 1009 18.00 -15.75 1.97
CA SER A 1009 18.47 -14.57 1.23
C SER A 1009 19.96 -14.29 1.55
N VAL A 1010 20.78 -14.07 0.51
CA VAL A 1010 22.23 -13.85 0.69
C VAL A 1010 22.49 -12.55 1.45
N ASN A 1011 21.72 -11.51 1.16
CA ASN A 1011 21.76 -10.21 1.84
C ASN A 1011 20.57 -10.03 2.79
N SER A 1012 20.68 -9.07 3.71
CA SER A 1012 19.51 -8.45 4.34
C SER A 1012 18.61 -7.88 3.24
N VAL A 1013 17.33 -8.19 3.31
CA VAL A 1013 16.31 -7.79 2.32
C VAL A 1013 15.24 -6.87 2.90
N LEU A 1014 15.05 -6.86 4.22
CA LEU A 1014 14.08 -6.00 4.87
C LEU A 1014 14.57 -4.54 4.93
N THR A 1015 13.66 -3.59 4.69
CA THR A 1015 13.91 -2.14 4.72
C THR A 1015 14.26 -1.64 6.12
N TYR A 1016 13.72 -2.30 7.15
CA TYR A 1016 13.95 -1.99 8.56
C TYR A 1016 14.43 -3.25 9.32
N LYS A 1017 15.25 -3.07 10.35
CA LYS A 1017 15.69 -4.20 11.19
C LYS A 1017 14.54 -4.72 12.06
N THR A 1018 14.61 -6.00 12.43
CA THR A 1018 13.59 -6.73 13.18
C THR A 1018 14.24 -7.69 14.19
N SER A 1019 13.44 -8.38 14.99
CA SER A 1019 13.89 -9.47 15.86
C SER A 1019 13.84 -10.82 15.13
N ASP A 1020 14.47 -11.84 15.70
CA ASP A 1020 14.30 -13.21 15.21
C ASP A 1020 12.80 -13.59 15.28
N GLY A 1021 12.29 -14.23 14.22
CA GLY A 1021 10.87 -14.48 14.02
C GLY A 1021 10.07 -13.30 13.44
N GLY A 1022 10.66 -12.10 13.30
CA GLY A 1022 9.99 -10.92 12.72
C GLY A 1022 9.14 -10.09 13.68
N GLY A 1023 9.20 -10.37 14.98
CA GLY A 1023 8.45 -9.65 16.01
C GLY A 1023 7.97 -10.57 17.13
N ASP A 1024 7.00 -10.10 17.91
CA ASP A 1024 6.31 -10.93 18.90
C ASP A 1024 5.54 -12.10 18.22
N SER A 1025 5.34 -13.20 18.93
CA SER A 1025 4.51 -14.34 18.47
C SER A 1025 3.01 -14.10 18.63
N ASN A 1026 2.61 -13.21 19.52
CA ASN A 1026 1.21 -12.86 19.76
C ASN A 1026 0.69 -11.82 18.75
N LEU A 1027 1.55 -11.28 17.89
CA LEU A 1027 1.20 -10.28 16.88
C LEU A 1027 1.33 -10.85 15.47
N TYR A 1028 0.49 -10.39 14.53
CA TYR A 1028 0.50 -10.88 13.17
C TYR A 1028 1.81 -10.55 12.44
N ARG A 1029 2.32 -11.56 11.74
CA ARG A 1029 3.57 -11.53 10.98
C ARG A 1029 3.47 -12.54 9.86
N ALA A 1030 4.07 -12.23 8.71
CA ALA A 1030 4.01 -13.11 7.55
C ALA A 1030 5.16 -12.86 6.56
N VAL A 1031 5.47 -13.88 5.76
CA VAL A 1031 6.21 -13.72 4.50
C VAL A 1031 5.29 -14.24 3.41
N TYR A 1032 5.15 -13.53 2.31
CA TYR A 1032 4.24 -13.86 1.21
C TYR A 1032 5.06 -14.27 -0.01
N GLU A 1033 4.69 -15.36 -0.67
CA GLU A 1033 5.23 -15.81 -1.97
C GLU A 1033 4.18 -15.54 -3.04
N ASN A 1034 4.45 -14.63 -3.98
CA ASN A 1034 3.48 -14.20 -5.01
C ASN A 1034 2.09 -13.84 -4.42
N ASN A 1035 2.08 -13.04 -3.33
CA ASN A 1035 0.91 -12.67 -2.51
C ASN A 1035 0.27 -13.81 -1.67
N ILE A 1036 0.74 -15.06 -1.73
CA ILE A 1036 0.25 -16.16 -0.88
C ILE A 1036 1.04 -16.19 0.44
N PRO A 1037 0.39 -16.11 1.62
CA PRO A 1037 1.10 -16.13 2.91
C PRO A 1037 1.73 -17.51 3.17
N LEU A 1038 3.00 -17.50 3.57
CA LEU A 1038 3.76 -18.68 4.00
C LEU A 1038 3.59 -18.90 5.52
N THR A 1039 3.56 -20.16 5.95
CA THR A 1039 3.50 -20.50 7.38
C THR A 1039 4.81 -20.12 8.07
N LEU A 1040 4.79 -19.13 8.97
CA LEU A 1040 5.94 -18.84 9.82
C LEU A 1040 6.13 -19.94 10.86
N VAL A 1041 7.36 -20.40 11.01
CA VAL A 1041 7.77 -21.38 12.03
C VAL A 1041 8.58 -20.72 13.14
N ASP A 1042 8.62 -21.30 14.34
CA ASP A 1042 9.36 -20.72 15.48
C ASP A 1042 10.89 -20.82 15.35
N ASN A 1043 11.40 -21.60 14.40
CA ASN A 1043 12.82 -21.84 14.22
C ASN A 1043 13.20 -22.03 12.74
N ALA A 1044 14.25 -21.33 12.29
CA ALA A 1044 14.85 -21.47 10.96
C ALA A 1044 15.03 -22.93 10.47
N SER A 1045 15.38 -23.85 11.37
CA SER A 1045 15.60 -25.27 11.06
C SER A 1045 14.33 -26.01 10.65
N LEU A 1046 13.15 -25.51 11.07
CA LEU A 1046 11.84 -26.09 10.78
C LEU A 1046 11.28 -25.65 9.41
N VAL A 1047 11.84 -24.62 8.76
CA VAL A 1047 11.40 -24.17 7.43
C VAL A 1047 11.50 -25.27 6.37
N SER A 1048 12.44 -26.21 6.55
CA SER A 1048 12.61 -27.37 5.66
C SER A 1048 11.81 -28.61 6.10
N SER A 1049 10.85 -28.48 7.03
CA SER A 1049 9.97 -29.57 7.48
C SER A 1049 8.76 -29.77 6.57
N ALA A 1050 8.20 -28.68 6.03
CA ALA A 1050 7.11 -28.64 5.06
C ALA A 1050 7.40 -27.60 3.95
N SER A 1051 6.73 -27.71 2.81
CA SER A 1051 6.71 -26.70 1.75
C SER A 1051 5.79 -25.54 2.13
N GLY A 1052 6.06 -24.33 1.64
CA GLY A 1052 5.26 -23.15 1.96
C GLY A 1052 5.49 -22.59 3.36
N SER A 1053 6.66 -22.84 3.96
CA SER A 1053 7.04 -22.34 5.29
C SER A 1053 8.09 -21.22 5.19
N ALA A 1054 8.15 -20.35 6.19
CA ALA A 1054 9.10 -19.24 6.23
C ALA A 1054 9.63 -18.93 7.65
N TYR A 1055 10.72 -18.17 7.71
CA TYR A 1055 11.30 -17.64 8.94
C TYR A 1055 12.00 -16.31 8.64
N ILE A 1056 11.86 -15.34 9.55
CA ILE A 1056 12.53 -14.03 9.46
C ILE A 1056 13.67 -13.99 10.47
N GLN A 1057 14.85 -13.55 10.04
CA GLN A 1057 16.04 -13.40 10.89
C GLN A 1057 16.21 -11.94 11.34
N SER A 1058 16.74 -11.74 12.55
CA SER A 1058 17.05 -10.43 13.12
C SER A 1058 18.07 -9.60 12.33
N ASP A 1059 18.87 -10.23 11.47
CA ASP A 1059 19.79 -9.54 10.55
C ASP A 1059 19.12 -9.04 9.26
N GLY A 1060 17.78 -9.15 9.17
CA GLY A 1060 16.98 -8.72 8.02
C GLY A 1060 16.97 -9.71 6.85
N ARG A 1061 17.50 -10.92 7.03
CA ARG A 1061 17.36 -12.03 6.07
C ARG A 1061 16.05 -12.78 6.24
N ILE A 1062 15.59 -13.40 5.16
CA ILE A 1062 14.48 -14.35 5.18
C ILE A 1062 14.96 -15.76 4.82
N ILE A 1063 14.30 -16.77 5.38
CA ILE A 1063 14.48 -18.18 5.03
C ILE A 1063 13.11 -18.72 4.60
N VAL A 1064 13.01 -19.30 3.41
CA VAL A 1064 11.74 -19.75 2.81
C VAL A 1064 11.86 -21.18 2.26
N SER A 1065 10.75 -21.91 2.25
CA SER A 1065 10.55 -23.12 1.45
C SER A 1065 9.40 -22.88 0.47
N THR A 1066 9.67 -23.02 -0.82
CA THR A 1066 8.70 -22.63 -1.86
C THR A 1066 7.46 -23.51 -1.86
N THR A 1067 6.32 -22.94 -2.22
CA THR A 1067 5.02 -23.63 -2.18
C THR A 1067 4.91 -24.77 -3.18
N ASP A 1068 5.53 -24.62 -4.35
CA ASP A 1068 5.52 -25.58 -5.46
C ASP A 1068 6.87 -26.29 -5.69
N GLY A 1069 7.87 -26.01 -4.84
CA GLY A 1069 9.21 -26.59 -4.95
C GLY A 1069 10.09 -26.02 -6.06
N LEU A 1070 9.63 -25.00 -6.80
CA LEU A 1070 10.47 -24.27 -7.75
C LEU A 1070 11.55 -23.42 -7.02
N PRO A 1071 12.61 -22.97 -7.70
CA PRO A 1071 13.59 -22.07 -7.09
C PRO A 1071 12.94 -20.74 -6.66
N PRO A 1072 13.29 -20.19 -5.48
CA PRO A 1072 12.70 -18.95 -4.99
C PRO A 1072 13.03 -17.73 -5.87
N GLN A 1073 14.11 -17.78 -6.66
CA GLN A 1073 14.47 -16.69 -7.59
C GLN A 1073 13.44 -16.45 -8.70
N SER A 1074 12.49 -17.37 -8.94
CA SER A 1074 11.39 -17.18 -9.90
C SER A 1074 10.08 -16.71 -9.24
N LYS A 1075 10.16 -16.10 -8.04
CA LYS A 1075 9.02 -15.70 -7.20
C LYS A 1075 9.24 -14.28 -6.69
N SER A 1076 8.16 -13.54 -6.47
CA SER A 1076 8.19 -12.31 -5.68
C SER A 1076 7.94 -12.62 -4.21
N TYR A 1077 8.62 -11.91 -3.33
CA TYR A 1077 8.43 -12.01 -1.88
C TYR A 1077 8.07 -10.66 -1.27
N LYS A 1078 7.22 -10.70 -0.25
CA LYS A 1078 6.91 -9.55 0.62
C LYS A 1078 6.95 -10.01 2.08
N ALA A 1079 7.19 -9.10 3.03
CA ALA A 1079 7.19 -9.44 4.45
C ALA A 1079 6.41 -8.41 5.30
N THR A 1080 5.69 -8.93 6.30
CA THR A 1080 4.99 -8.14 7.31
C THR A 1080 5.59 -8.49 8.66
N TYR A 1081 6.15 -7.49 9.36
CA TYR A 1081 6.97 -7.67 10.55
C TYR A 1081 7.01 -6.42 11.44
N TYR A 1082 7.55 -6.56 12.65
CA TYR A 1082 7.76 -5.47 13.60
C TYR A 1082 9.22 -5.02 13.64
N THR A 1083 9.45 -3.71 13.70
CA THR A 1083 10.80 -3.15 13.79
C THR A 1083 11.45 -3.44 15.14
N PHE A 1084 12.74 -3.72 15.14
CA PHE A 1084 13.52 -3.86 16.37
C PHE A 1084 14.97 -3.42 16.16
N TYR A 1085 15.43 -2.54 17.03
CA TYR A 1085 16.80 -2.03 17.07
C TYR A 1085 17.38 -2.19 18.48
N PRO A 1086 18.64 -2.66 18.62
CA PRO A 1086 19.37 -2.62 19.88
C PRO A 1086 19.46 -1.20 20.44
N ALA A 1087 19.47 -1.05 21.77
CA ALA A 1087 19.34 0.25 22.44
C ALA A 1087 20.43 1.29 22.08
N ASP A 1088 21.61 0.84 21.66
CA ASP A 1088 22.74 1.71 21.25
C ASP A 1088 22.74 2.05 19.74
N GLU A 1089 21.89 1.39 18.93
CA GLU A 1089 21.83 1.61 17.49
C GLU A 1089 21.01 2.85 17.15
N ASN A 1090 21.62 3.78 16.39
CA ASN A 1090 20.98 4.99 15.91
C ASN A 1090 21.03 5.00 14.39
N VAL A 1091 19.88 4.73 13.76
CA VAL A 1091 19.73 4.78 12.30
C VAL A 1091 19.35 6.21 11.88
N VAL A 1092 19.87 6.63 10.72
CA VAL A 1092 19.61 7.95 10.12
C VAL A 1092 19.28 7.72 8.65
N GLN A 1093 18.00 7.55 8.36
CA GLN A 1093 17.47 7.42 7.00
C GLN A 1093 16.15 8.17 6.86
N ASP A 1094 15.70 8.38 5.63
CA ASP A 1094 14.36 8.89 5.38
C ASP A 1094 13.33 7.82 5.78
N ILE A 1095 12.20 8.23 6.33
CA ILE A 1095 11.20 7.29 6.88
C ILE A 1095 10.10 7.08 5.85
N GLU A 1096 10.20 5.95 5.16
CA GLU A 1096 9.20 5.46 4.22
C GLU A 1096 8.02 4.81 4.95
N THR A 1097 6.81 5.09 4.46
CA THR A 1097 5.53 4.59 4.98
C THR A 1097 4.79 3.85 3.88
N ALA A 1098 4.27 2.67 4.20
CA ALA A 1098 3.34 1.98 3.29
C ALA A 1098 2.04 2.78 3.12
N GLN A 1099 1.28 2.45 2.09
CA GLN A 1099 0.10 3.22 1.65
C GLN A 1099 -1.02 3.39 2.71
N ILE A 1100 -1.09 2.48 3.69
CA ILE A 1100 -2.03 2.50 4.83
C ILE A 1100 -1.35 2.86 6.17
N GLU A 1101 -0.06 3.18 6.15
CA GLU A 1101 0.71 3.64 7.31
C GLU A 1101 0.72 5.18 7.38
N TYR A 1102 0.82 5.72 8.59
CA TYR A 1102 1.11 7.14 8.83
C TYR A 1102 2.01 7.31 10.06
N LEU A 1103 2.72 8.44 10.10
CA LEU A 1103 3.66 8.75 11.16
C LEU A 1103 3.01 9.51 12.32
N ARG A 1104 3.52 9.24 13.53
CA ARG A 1104 3.17 9.89 14.79
C ARG A 1104 4.44 10.29 15.55
N VAL A 1105 4.32 11.26 16.46
CA VAL A 1105 5.34 11.58 17.46
C VAL A 1105 4.70 11.85 18.82
N ASP A 1106 5.41 11.49 19.87
CA ASP A 1106 5.06 11.76 21.27
C ASP A 1106 6.22 12.47 22.00
N SER A 1107 6.12 12.61 23.33
CA SER A 1107 7.18 13.21 24.14
C SER A 1107 8.47 12.36 24.16
N LEU A 1108 8.36 11.05 23.99
CA LEU A 1108 9.49 10.11 23.95
C LEU A 1108 10.25 10.21 22.61
N SER A 1109 9.53 10.34 21.49
CA SER A 1109 10.04 10.53 20.13
C SER A 1109 11.01 11.71 20.06
N LEU A 1110 10.71 12.74 20.84
CA LEU A 1110 11.38 14.03 20.81
C LEU A 1110 12.32 14.24 22.01
N LYS A 1111 12.53 13.20 22.83
CA LYS A 1111 13.39 13.23 24.02
C LYS A 1111 14.85 13.54 23.67
N GLY A 1112 15.34 12.96 22.56
CA GLY A 1112 16.72 13.06 22.07
C GLY A 1112 17.14 14.39 21.46
N ILE A 1113 16.27 15.41 21.47
CA ILE A 1113 16.59 16.75 20.95
C ILE A 1113 17.36 17.57 22.00
N GLU A 1114 18.57 18.02 21.66
CA GLU A 1114 19.43 18.84 22.51
C GLU A 1114 19.55 20.28 21.94
N ILE A 1115 19.50 21.29 22.81
CA ILE A 1115 19.72 22.69 22.43
C ILE A 1115 21.10 23.13 22.92
N VAL A 1116 21.99 23.44 21.99
CA VAL A 1116 23.36 23.91 22.27
C VAL A 1116 23.48 25.41 21.99
N ASP A 1117 24.35 26.10 22.73
CA ASP A 1117 24.65 27.51 22.43
C ASP A 1117 25.50 27.63 21.17
N GLU A 1118 25.36 28.78 20.50
CA GLU A 1118 26.31 29.22 19.50
C GLU A 1118 27.73 29.32 20.09
N THR A 1119 28.61 28.40 19.69
CA THR A 1119 30.02 28.41 20.11
C THR A 1119 30.75 29.57 19.45
N ILE A 1120 30.77 30.74 20.10
CA ILE A 1120 31.52 31.90 19.62
C ILE A 1120 33.02 31.61 19.70
N VAL A 1121 33.58 31.05 18.61
CA VAL A 1121 35.01 31.01 18.39
C VAL A 1121 35.48 32.45 18.18
N LYS A 1122 35.93 33.08 19.26
CA LYS A 1122 36.69 34.34 19.19
C LYS A 1122 37.98 34.09 18.40
N ARG A 1123 37.93 34.22 17.07
CA ARG A 1123 39.11 34.56 16.28
C ARG A 1123 39.64 35.88 16.87
N GLY A 1124 40.94 35.90 17.16
CA GLY A 1124 41.56 36.93 18.00
C GLY A 1124 41.40 38.35 17.44
N LEU A 1125 41.40 39.30 18.39
CA LEU A 1125 41.85 40.67 18.15
C LEU A 1125 43.33 40.66 17.70
#